data_AF-A0A7W8ZIH6-F1
#
_entry.id   AF-A0A7W8ZIH6-F1
#
_cell.length_a   1.000
_cell.length_b   1.000
_cell.length_c   1.000
_cell.angle_alpha   90.00
_cell.angle_beta   90.00
_cell.angle_gamma   90.00
#
_symmetry.space_group_name_H-M   'P 1'
#
loop_
_entity.id
_entity.type
_entity.pdbx_description
1 polymer ?
#
loop_
_entity_poly.entity_id
_entity_poly.type
_entity_poly.pdbx_seq_one_letter_code
_entity_poly.pdbx_strand_id
1 'polypeptide(L)'
;MIKKIFFILLAAVLLQNSISAQEKADQRTITTRIADLYAQLPAQNSELLNAGMKEISSMGEDGYATMIGGMAAEGKGNNALLEYAVGGYSAYVSKAGREEAKKMSINAYCKALGKLSDNQNKSFIISQLELVGDDSAISCLQGFLTDVQLADPAARALVKINSPASKSALLNGLGKANGQAQQAIVNALGDSRLKEAAGPVNALVATADQDLKKVALYALANIADPSSEKIMTAEAEKSGFQYENTNATASALLYTEMLLKDGNNTLSGQIAESFLKQATADNQVGIRSAALKILVDSRKNESSNILITAAGDKNIQYRAAALKFSAPYLNPASAALWIDKMEKSDAVIKAEIVTMLGANRTKEALPAILKLLNSKDEQVKFGAIVAAANIGQSQVLNELLQVMGKGDAKTAEVVSGAIQRMKGEGIPATLAQAIPKANPAFQIALVDLLACRAANDQLAAVSVLLKSKNEKVRQAAFASLKQLVTSADLPQLFTLLNTTSDQTSLTAVQDAIIAANKGTANRDQQADQLLQQMSTATEDKKPLFYKMLAGLGGKKSLEAVQNGFKTGNELNQKAAIAALAFWTDSEAARPLIQLAGQTKNSDFANQAIEGYLGLIRKADYPAEQKLLLLREAMSLAKTTAQQQEILKDLENAKSFNSLIFAGKYLDDPALQATAANTVMNIALADKSYHGTLVKSLLDKTMLKLKGADGEYQKQAIRKYLAEMPKEEGFVTMFNGKDLTGWQGLVEDPIKRSKMDPKALAAAQEKANIEMLDSWHVVNGELLFMSHGNNLATIKKYGDFEMLVDWKIIDDHKQKGDAGIYLRGSPQVQIWDNARISDGAQVGSGGLYNNQVNESKPLKVADNKLDEWNTFRILMKGDRVTVHLNGELVTDNVILENYWDRKLPIFSEEQIELQAHGSPVAYRDVYIREIPRAKPFELSAAEKKEGFKVLFDGTNMYNWMGNTTDYVIEDGNIAIRPKPGKGSGGNLFTKDEYSNFIFRFEFQLTPGANNGLGIRAPLTGDAAYEGMELQILDDDAPIYKDLHVYQYHGSIYGTIPAKRGFLKPVGEWNYEEVIVKGPKVKVILNGTSILDADLTDARKNGAADGQKHPGLMRDSGHIGFLGHGSPVQFRNIRIKDLGK
;
A
#
# COMPACT_ATOMS: atom_id res chain seq x y z
N MET A 1 -49.23 -52.48 45.59
CA MET A 1 -48.43 -51.25 45.46
C MET A 1 -47.71 -51.14 44.10
N ILE A 2 -48.26 -51.70 43.01
CA ILE A 2 -47.70 -51.59 41.63
C ILE A 2 -48.75 -51.06 40.61
N LYS A 3 -50.05 -51.08 40.94
CA LYS A 3 -51.12 -50.56 40.07
C LYS A 3 -51.40 -49.04 40.17
N LYS A 4 -50.86 -48.32 41.17
CA LYS A 4 -51.00 -46.86 41.29
C LYS A 4 -49.89 -46.06 40.58
N ILE A 5 -48.76 -46.69 40.26
CA ILE A 5 -47.67 -46.05 39.52
C ILE A 5 -47.94 -46.13 38.00
N PHE A 6 -48.63 -47.19 37.56
CA PHE A 6 -48.96 -47.37 36.14
C PHE A 6 -50.01 -46.36 35.62
N PHE A 7 -50.96 -45.93 36.47
CA PHE A 7 -51.96 -44.93 36.07
C PHE A 7 -51.42 -43.49 36.07
N ILE A 8 -50.37 -43.19 36.83
CA ILE A 8 -49.71 -41.88 36.79
C ILE A 8 -48.77 -41.79 35.58
N LEU A 9 -48.15 -42.91 35.16
CA LEU A 9 -47.40 -42.97 33.91
C LEU A 9 -48.30 -42.97 32.66
N LEU A 10 -49.49 -43.57 32.69
CA LEU A 10 -50.39 -43.56 31.52
C LEU A 10 -51.07 -42.19 31.30
N ALA A 11 -51.31 -41.42 32.37
CA ALA A 11 -51.79 -40.04 32.26
C ALA A 11 -50.70 -39.06 31.76
N ALA A 12 -49.43 -39.39 31.97
CA ALA A 12 -48.31 -38.62 31.42
C ALA A 12 -48.01 -38.96 29.95
N VAL A 13 -48.30 -40.19 29.50
CA VAL A 13 -48.06 -40.64 28.11
C VAL A 13 -49.21 -40.24 27.15
N LEU A 14 -50.41 -39.97 27.66
CA LEU A 14 -51.53 -39.48 26.83
C LEU A 14 -51.66 -37.93 26.77
N LEU A 15 -50.74 -37.18 27.39
CA LEU A 15 -50.68 -35.72 27.30
C LEU A 15 -49.41 -35.18 26.61
N GLN A 16 -48.62 -36.04 25.94
CA GLN A 16 -47.44 -35.60 25.17
C GLN A 16 -47.48 -35.86 23.66
N ASN A 17 -48.61 -36.30 23.11
CA ASN A 17 -48.85 -36.25 21.68
C ASN A 17 -49.87 -35.15 21.35
N SER A 18 -49.41 -33.90 21.40
CA SER A 18 -49.94 -32.73 20.67
C SER A 18 -49.32 -31.47 21.27
N ILE A 19 -48.12 -31.09 20.82
CA ILE A 19 -47.73 -29.70 20.55
C ILE A 19 -46.57 -29.84 19.58
N SER A 20 -46.92 -29.84 18.29
CA SER A 20 -46.14 -29.12 17.31
C SER A 20 -45.92 -27.71 17.88
N ALA A 21 -44.71 -27.42 18.37
CA ALA A 21 -44.34 -26.06 18.73
C ALA A 21 -44.10 -25.30 17.42
N GLN A 22 -45.23 -24.85 16.88
CA GLN A 22 -45.40 -23.77 15.94
C GLN A 22 -44.32 -22.71 16.18
N GLU A 23 -43.42 -22.53 15.21
CA GLU A 23 -42.60 -21.32 15.10
C GLU A 23 -43.54 -20.13 15.36
N LYS A 24 -43.17 -19.21 16.25
CA LYS A 24 -43.85 -17.91 16.29
C LYS A 24 -43.63 -17.30 14.92
N ALA A 25 -44.61 -17.45 14.03
CA ALA A 25 -44.60 -16.89 12.71
C ALA A 25 -44.25 -15.40 12.84
N ASP A 26 -43.17 -14.97 12.19
CA ASP A 26 -42.88 -13.55 12.03
C ASP A 26 -44.16 -12.89 11.51
N GLN A 27 -44.78 -12.06 12.33
CA GLN A 27 -46.08 -11.45 12.01
C GLN A 27 -45.92 -10.23 11.08
N ARG A 28 -44.68 -9.83 10.77
CA ARG A 28 -44.43 -8.81 9.77
C ARG A 28 -44.76 -9.36 8.38
N THR A 29 -45.49 -8.56 7.61
CA THR A 29 -45.73 -8.90 6.20
C THR A 29 -44.41 -8.92 5.43
N ILE A 30 -44.32 -9.72 4.37
CA ILE A 30 -43.12 -9.76 3.49
C ILE A 30 -42.72 -8.36 3.02
N THR A 31 -43.68 -7.49 2.71
CA THR A 31 -43.42 -6.10 2.30
C THR A 31 -42.74 -5.28 3.40
N THR A 32 -43.16 -5.45 4.66
CA THR A 32 -42.53 -4.78 5.81
C THR A 32 -41.09 -5.27 5.99
N ARG A 33 -40.87 -6.57 5.86
CA ARG A 33 -39.54 -7.18 6.00
C ARG A 33 -38.56 -6.73 4.91
N ILE A 34 -39.05 -6.54 3.68
CA ILE A 34 -38.27 -5.99 2.57
C ILE A 34 -37.90 -4.51 2.82
N ALA A 35 -38.86 -3.70 3.30
CA ALA A 35 -38.61 -2.29 3.59
C ALA A 35 -37.59 -2.11 4.72
N ASP A 36 -37.69 -2.94 5.77
CA ASP A 36 -36.72 -2.97 6.86
C ASP A 36 -35.32 -3.31 6.31
N LEU A 37 -35.22 -4.36 5.49
CA LEU A 37 -33.96 -4.77 4.85
C LEU A 37 -33.33 -3.63 4.03
N TYR A 38 -34.09 -2.90 3.21
CA TYR A 38 -33.53 -1.82 2.39
C TYR A 38 -33.04 -0.63 3.20
N ALA A 39 -33.64 -0.34 4.36
CA ALA A 39 -33.20 0.75 5.23
C ALA A 39 -31.79 0.55 5.81
N GLN A 40 -31.22 -0.63 5.61
CA GLN A 40 -29.97 -1.08 6.21
C GLN A 40 -28.88 -1.31 5.17
N LEU A 41 -29.21 -1.11 3.89
CA LEU A 41 -28.28 -1.21 2.77
C LEU A 41 -27.90 0.20 2.29
N PRO A 42 -26.68 0.40 1.75
CA PRO A 42 -25.59 -0.57 1.71
C PRO A 42 -25.03 -0.85 3.11
N ALA A 43 -24.68 -2.11 3.33
CA ALA A 43 -24.15 -2.59 4.59
C ALA A 43 -22.81 -1.90 4.94
N GLN A 44 -22.76 -1.16 6.06
CA GLN A 44 -21.57 -0.37 6.47
C GLN A 44 -20.41 -1.21 6.99
N ASN A 45 -20.69 -2.40 7.48
CA ASN A 45 -19.68 -3.36 7.79
C ASN A 45 -20.15 -4.70 7.26
N SER A 46 -19.24 -5.65 7.27
CA SER A 46 -19.61 -6.94 6.77
C SER A 46 -20.56 -7.63 7.77
N GLU A 47 -20.83 -7.03 8.97
CA GLU A 47 -21.93 -7.53 9.78
C GLU A 47 -23.07 -7.32 8.85
N LEU A 48 -23.33 -6.03 8.60
CA LEU A 48 -24.31 -5.34 7.75
C LEU A 48 -25.14 -6.19 6.78
N LEU A 49 -24.36 -7.05 6.18
CA LEU A 49 -24.58 -7.81 5.02
C LEU A 49 -25.12 -9.20 5.38
N ASN A 50 -24.49 -9.93 6.29
CA ASN A 50 -24.65 -11.38 6.42
C ASN A 50 -25.98 -11.85 7.02
N ALA A 51 -26.72 -11.03 7.79
CA ALA A 51 -28.09 -11.37 8.13
C ALA A 51 -29.06 -10.47 7.40
N GLY A 52 -28.64 -9.36 6.77
CA GLY A 52 -29.43 -8.85 5.65
C GLY A 52 -29.69 -10.03 4.70
N MET A 53 -28.65 -10.84 4.50
CA MET A 53 -28.71 -12.11 3.78
C MET A 53 -29.52 -13.21 4.48
N LYS A 54 -29.36 -13.50 5.78
CA LYS A 54 -30.24 -14.51 6.44
C LYS A 54 -31.69 -14.05 6.59
N GLU A 55 -31.98 -12.75 6.65
CA GLU A 55 -33.34 -12.21 6.61
C GLU A 55 -33.94 -12.48 5.24
N ILE A 56 -33.17 -12.30 4.16
CA ILE A 56 -33.54 -12.81 2.84
C ILE A 56 -33.77 -14.34 2.88
N SER A 57 -32.89 -15.12 3.54
CA SER A 57 -33.08 -16.58 3.68
C SER A 57 -34.38 -16.95 4.41
N SER A 58 -34.74 -16.21 5.46
CA SER A 58 -35.89 -16.48 6.33
C SER A 58 -37.20 -15.93 5.77
N MET A 59 -37.16 -15.05 4.77
CA MET A 59 -38.32 -14.73 3.93
C MET A 59 -38.78 -15.95 3.10
N GLY A 60 -37.91 -16.95 2.97
CA GLY A 60 -38.16 -18.15 2.18
C GLY A 60 -38.21 -17.85 0.68
N GLU A 61 -38.41 -18.89 -0.11
CA GLU A 61 -38.43 -18.81 -1.57
C GLU A 61 -39.43 -17.75 -2.07
N ASP A 62 -40.65 -17.76 -1.52
CA ASP A 62 -41.74 -16.89 -1.95
C ASP A 62 -41.52 -15.43 -1.55
N GLY A 63 -40.98 -15.21 -0.35
CA GLY A 63 -40.69 -13.87 0.14
C GLY A 63 -39.50 -13.26 -0.59
N TYR A 64 -38.45 -14.03 -0.85
CA TYR A 64 -37.31 -13.56 -1.63
C TYR A 64 -37.68 -13.31 -3.09
N ALA A 65 -38.46 -14.19 -3.70
CA ALA A 65 -38.99 -13.97 -5.05
C ALA A 65 -39.90 -12.73 -5.13
N THR A 66 -40.66 -12.43 -4.06
CA THR A 66 -41.49 -11.21 -3.96
C THR A 66 -40.62 -9.96 -3.85
N MET A 67 -39.52 -10.02 -3.11
CA MET A 67 -38.54 -8.93 -3.01
C MET A 67 -37.92 -8.60 -4.37
N ILE A 68 -37.43 -9.61 -5.07
CA ILE A 68 -36.89 -9.46 -6.42
C ILE A 68 -37.96 -8.92 -7.37
N GLY A 69 -39.22 -9.38 -7.24
CA GLY A 69 -40.34 -8.86 -8.01
C GLY A 69 -40.65 -7.37 -7.80
N GLY A 70 -40.10 -6.76 -6.75
CA GLY A 70 -40.21 -5.32 -6.46
C GLY A 70 -39.28 -4.43 -7.28
N MET A 71 -38.42 -4.99 -8.15
CA MET A 71 -37.54 -4.20 -9.02
C MET A 71 -38.34 -3.28 -9.95
N ALA A 72 -38.03 -1.98 -9.93
CA ALA A 72 -38.60 -1.03 -10.87
C ALA A 72 -38.02 -1.25 -12.27
N ALA A 73 -38.81 -0.99 -13.31
CA ALA A 73 -38.31 -1.00 -14.68
C ALA A 73 -37.27 0.10 -14.91
N GLU A 74 -36.42 -0.09 -15.93
CA GLU A 74 -35.35 0.85 -16.29
C GLU A 74 -35.87 2.30 -16.41
N GLY A 75 -35.16 3.24 -15.78
CA GLY A 75 -35.50 4.67 -15.78
C GLY A 75 -36.75 5.08 -14.96
N LYS A 76 -37.44 4.14 -14.29
CA LYS A 76 -38.66 4.42 -13.51
C LYS A 76 -38.49 4.31 -11.99
N GLY A 77 -37.29 4.04 -11.50
CA GLY A 77 -36.99 3.94 -10.08
C GLY A 77 -35.51 3.68 -9.83
N ASN A 78 -35.13 3.65 -8.55
CA ASN A 78 -33.76 3.34 -8.14
C ASN A 78 -33.71 1.91 -7.57
N ASN A 79 -33.09 0.98 -8.30
CA ASN A 79 -32.93 -0.41 -7.88
C ASN A 79 -31.66 -0.66 -7.06
N ALA A 80 -30.80 0.35 -6.83
CA ALA A 80 -29.46 0.14 -6.30
C ALA A 80 -29.41 -0.64 -4.96
N LEU A 81 -30.35 -0.37 -4.05
CA LEU A 81 -30.42 -1.08 -2.76
C LEU A 81 -30.89 -2.52 -2.91
N LEU A 82 -31.83 -2.78 -3.82
CA LEU A 82 -32.32 -4.12 -4.13
C LEU A 82 -31.23 -4.94 -4.83
N GLU A 83 -30.54 -4.35 -5.82
CA GLU A 83 -29.41 -4.97 -6.51
C GLU A 83 -28.26 -5.26 -5.55
N TYR A 84 -27.98 -4.34 -4.61
CA TYR A 84 -27.02 -4.57 -3.54
C TYR A 84 -27.44 -5.73 -2.64
N ALA A 85 -28.73 -5.81 -2.27
CA ALA A 85 -29.28 -6.91 -1.47
C ALA A 85 -29.14 -8.26 -2.18
N VAL A 86 -29.54 -8.32 -3.44
CA VAL A 86 -29.54 -9.53 -4.25
C VAL A 86 -28.13 -9.99 -4.57
N GLY A 87 -27.24 -9.09 -5.00
CA GLY A 87 -25.83 -9.39 -5.26
C GLY A 87 -25.09 -9.85 -3.99
N GLY A 88 -25.37 -9.16 -2.88
CA GLY A 88 -24.88 -9.54 -1.55
C GLY A 88 -25.34 -10.94 -1.16
N TYR A 89 -26.59 -11.30 -1.47
CA TYR A 89 -27.15 -12.60 -1.12
C TYR A 89 -26.55 -13.73 -1.93
N SER A 90 -26.35 -13.54 -3.24
CA SER A 90 -25.64 -14.51 -4.08
C SER A 90 -24.22 -14.77 -3.60
N ALA A 91 -23.46 -13.72 -3.31
CA ALA A 91 -22.09 -13.85 -2.79
C ALA A 91 -22.06 -14.48 -1.40
N TYR A 92 -23.12 -14.30 -0.62
CA TYR A 92 -23.29 -14.91 0.67
C TYR A 92 -23.58 -16.42 0.56
N VAL A 93 -24.55 -16.84 -0.24
CA VAL A 93 -24.94 -18.25 -0.35
C VAL A 93 -23.98 -19.09 -1.19
N SER A 94 -23.08 -18.49 -1.97
CA SER A 94 -22.06 -19.22 -2.74
C SER A 94 -20.94 -19.82 -1.87
N LYS A 95 -20.83 -19.42 -0.60
CA LYS A 95 -19.82 -19.94 0.35
C LYS A 95 -20.19 -21.36 0.80
N ALA A 96 -19.18 -22.23 0.93
CA ALA A 96 -19.35 -23.61 1.39
C ALA A 96 -20.13 -23.68 2.71
N GLY A 97 -21.05 -24.63 2.85
CA GLY A 97 -21.86 -24.84 4.07
C GLY A 97 -23.23 -24.15 4.07
N ARG A 98 -23.68 -23.60 2.93
CA ARG A 98 -24.97 -22.92 2.76
C ARG A 98 -25.85 -23.56 1.68
N GLU A 99 -25.71 -24.86 1.45
CA GLU A 99 -26.31 -25.54 0.30
C GLU A 99 -27.85 -25.42 0.24
N GLU A 100 -28.55 -25.45 1.38
CA GLU A 100 -30.02 -25.27 1.40
C GLU A 100 -30.45 -23.82 1.11
N ALA A 101 -29.71 -22.82 1.61
CA ALA A 101 -29.97 -21.41 1.29
C ALA A 101 -29.61 -21.08 -0.16
N LYS A 102 -28.54 -21.69 -0.66
CA LYS A 102 -28.15 -21.67 -2.06
C LYS A 102 -29.27 -22.25 -2.92
N LYS A 103 -29.77 -23.44 -2.60
CA LYS A 103 -30.91 -24.07 -3.29
C LYS A 103 -32.19 -23.22 -3.24
N MET A 104 -32.51 -22.64 -2.09
CA MET A 104 -33.64 -21.72 -1.95
C MET A 104 -33.46 -20.48 -2.85
N SER A 105 -32.26 -19.87 -2.85
CA SER A 105 -31.95 -18.71 -3.68
C SER A 105 -32.13 -19.01 -5.17
N ILE A 106 -31.68 -20.19 -5.63
CA ILE A 106 -31.86 -20.64 -7.01
C ILE A 106 -33.35 -20.73 -7.36
N ASN A 107 -34.15 -21.39 -6.52
CA ASN A 107 -35.59 -21.49 -6.74
C ASN A 107 -36.27 -20.10 -6.74
N ALA A 108 -35.87 -19.22 -5.82
CA ALA A 108 -36.43 -17.87 -5.71
C ALA A 108 -36.09 -17.03 -6.95
N TYR A 109 -34.85 -17.10 -7.46
CA TYR A 109 -34.46 -16.46 -8.71
C TYR A 109 -35.29 -17.00 -9.87
N CYS A 110 -35.40 -18.32 -10.02
CA CYS A 110 -36.23 -18.94 -11.05
C CYS A 110 -37.71 -18.50 -10.97
N LYS A 111 -38.26 -18.42 -9.76
CA LYS A 111 -39.65 -17.99 -9.51
C LYS A 111 -39.87 -16.51 -9.80
N ALA A 112 -38.89 -15.67 -9.50
CA ALA A 112 -38.96 -14.23 -9.74
C ALA A 112 -38.80 -13.86 -11.23
N LEU A 113 -37.95 -14.57 -11.96
CA LEU A 113 -37.71 -14.33 -13.39
C LEU A 113 -38.98 -14.38 -14.23
N GLY A 114 -39.94 -15.24 -13.88
CA GLY A 114 -41.26 -15.32 -14.54
C GLY A 114 -42.20 -14.13 -14.23
N LYS A 115 -41.91 -13.32 -13.21
CA LYS A 115 -42.74 -12.19 -12.77
C LYS A 115 -42.17 -10.83 -13.17
N LEU A 116 -40.87 -10.74 -13.42
CA LEU A 116 -40.23 -9.51 -13.87
C LEU A 116 -40.70 -9.16 -15.30
N SER A 117 -41.05 -7.90 -15.52
CA SER A 117 -41.50 -7.41 -16.83
C SER A 117 -40.36 -6.87 -17.70
N ASP A 118 -39.25 -6.46 -17.09
CA ASP A 118 -38.12 -5.80 -17.73
C ASP A 118 -36.92 -6.73 -17.91
N ASN A 119 -36.26 -6.66 -19.07
CA ASN A 119 -35.18 -7.57 -19.44
C ASN A 119 -33.84 -7.22 -18.76
N GLN A 120 -33.58 -5.97 -18.38
CA GLN A 120 -32.37 -5.62 -17.63
C GLN A 120 -32.41 -6.24 -16.23
N ASN A 121 -33.56 -6.14 -15.55
CA ASN A 121 -33.76 -6.78 -14.25
C ASN A 121 -33.64 -8.29 -14.34
N LYS A 122 -34.24 -8.93 -15.37
CA LYS A 122 -34.07 -10.38 -15.60
C LYS A 122 -32.61 -10.74 -15.83
N SER A 123 -31.87 -9.96 -16.62
CA SER A 123 -30.45 -10.17 -16.88
C SER A 123 -29.62 -10.10 -15.59
N PHE A 124 -29.90 -9.12 -14.73
CA PHE A 124 -29.26 -9.00 -13.41
C PHE A 124 -29.54 -10.21 -12.50
N ILE A 125 -30.77 -10.73 -12.49
CA ILE A 125 -31.11 -11.92 -11.70
C ILE A 125 -30.47 -13.18 -12.29
N ILE A 126 -30.41 -13.30 -13.62
CA ILE A 126 -29.71 -14.43 -14.26
C ILE A 126 -28.21 -14.39 -13.94
N SER A 127 -27.58 -13.21 -13.87
CA SER A 127 -26.16 -13.12 -13.51
C SER A 127 -25.88 -13.57 -12.08
N GLN A 128 -26.88 -13.55 -11.19
CA GLN A 128 -26.75 -14.15 -9.85
C GLN A 128 -26.59 -15.67 -9.92
N LEU A 129 -27.27 -16.32 -10.87
CA LEU A 129 -27.14 -17.76 -11.09
C LEU A 129 -25.76 -18.14 -11.66
N GLU A 130 -24.96 -17.20 -12.19
CA GLU A 130 -23.55 -17.44 -12.50
C GLU A 130 -22.71 -17.68 -11.23
N LEU A 131 -23.12 -17.12 -10.09
CA LEU A 131 -22.41 -17.24 -8.80
C LEU A 131 -22.87 -18.44 -7.98
N VAL A 132 -24.17 -18.76 -8.04
CA VAL A 132 -24.79 -19.73 -7.13
C VAL A 132 -25.48 -20.89 -7.83
N GLY A 133 -25.64 -20.87 -9.15
CA GLY A 133 -26.42 -21.88 -9.87
C GLY A 133 -25.92 -23.31 -9.67
N ASP A 134 -26.85 -24.26 -9.72
CA ASP A 134 -26.62 -25.69 -9.86
C ASP A 134 -27.65 -26.31 -10.83
N ASP A 135 -27.74 -27.64 -10.89
CA ASP A 135 -28.64 -28.35 -11.80
C ASP A 135 -30.12 -27.99 -11.64
N SER A 136 -30.54 -27.54 -10.46
CA SER A 136 -31.92 -27.11 -10.23
C SER A 136 -32.30 -25.83 -10.99
N ALA A 137 -31.32 -24.96 -11.28
CA ALA A 137 -31.52 -23.71 -12.04
C ALA A 137 -31.75 -23.95 -13.54
N ILE A 138 -31.35 -25.11 -14.05
CA ILE A 138 -31.30 -25.37 -15.50
C ILE A 138 -32.69 -25.20 -16.14
N SER A 139 -33.72 -25.76 -15.51
CA SER A 139 -35.08 -25.75 -16.04
C SER A 139 -35.61 -24.34 -16.29
N CYS A 140 -35.28 -23.39 -15.41
CA CYS A 140 -35.72 -22.00 -15.56
C CYS A 140 -34.84 -21.21 -16.53
N LEU A 141 -33.53 -21.48 -16.57
CA LEU A 141 -32.60 -20.85 -17.51
C LEU A 141 -32.88 -21.26 -18.97
N GLN A 142 -33.32 -22.50 -19.20
CA GLN A 142 -33.62 -23.01 -20.54
C GLN A 142 -34.66 -22.16 -21.30
N GLY A 143 -35.65 -21.60 -20.58
CA GLY A 143 -36.70 -20.78 -21.17
C GLY A 143 -36.19 -19.46 -21.78
N PHE A 144 -35.02 -18.99 -21.35
CA PHE A 144 -34.43 -17.73 -21.80
C PHE A 144 -33.42 -17.91 -22.94
N LEU A 145 -33.04 -19.14 -23.27
CA LEU A 145 -32.05 -19.42 -24.32
C LEU A 145 -32.51 -19.01 -25.73
N THR A 146 -33.82 -18.83 -25.96
CA THR A 146 -34.34 -18.32 -27.23
C THR A 146 -34.64 -16.82 -27.22
N ASP A 147 -34.43 -16.14 -26.08
CA ASP A 147 -34.67 -14.70 -25.96
C ASP A 147 -33.41 -13.92 -26.35
N VAL A 148 -33.55 -13.00 -27.31
CA VAL A 148 -32.43 -12.23 -27.88
C VAL A 148 -31.64 -11.44 -26.81
N GLN A 149 -32.29 -10.96 -25.75
CA GLN A 149 -31.64 -10.14 -24.73
C GLN A 149 -31.18 -10.95 -23.51
N LEU A 150 -31.77 -12.12 -23.26
CA LEU A 150 -31.53 -12.91 -22.05
C LEU A 150 -30.79 -14.21 -22.30
N ALA A 151 -30.65 -14.66 -23.55
CA ALA A 151 -29.94 -15.88 -23.89
C ALA A 151 -28.47 -15.84 -23.48
N ASP A 152 -27.80 -14.70 -23.62
CA ASP A 152 -26.40 -14.52 -23.26
C ASP A 152 -26.11 -14.66 -21.76
N PRO A 153 -26.76 -13.90 -20.85
CA PRO A 153 -26.61 -14.16 -19.42
C PRO A 153 -27.06 -15.57 -19.02
N ALA A 154 -28.12 -16.12 -19.62
CA ALA A 154 -28.59 -17.47 -19.29
C ALA A 154 -27.57 -18.54 -19.71
N ALA A 155 -26.96 -18.38 -20.88
CA ALA A 155 -25.95 -19.29 -21.38
C ALA A 155 -24.69 -19.25 -20.50
N ARG A 156 -24.22 -18.06 -20.08
CA ARG A 156 -23.11 -17.95 -19.12
C ARG A 156 -23.39 -18.61 -17.78
N ALA A 157 -24.59 -18.46 -17.24
CA ALA A 157 -24.98 -19.14 -16.01
C ALA A 157 -24.89 -20.67 -16.15
N LEU A 158 -25.34 -21.23 -17.27
CA LEU A 158 -25.22 -22.67 -17.55
C LEU A 158 -23.76 -23.14 -17.72
N VAL A 159 -22.88 -22.30 -18.29
CA VAL A 159 -21.43 -22.55 -18.36
C VAL A 159 -20.83 -22.62 -16.96
N LYS A 160 -21.22 -21.73 -16.05
CA LYS A 160 -20.72 -21.73 -14.67
C LYS A 160 -21.20 -22.94 -13.87
N ILE A 161 -22.44 -23.40 -14.09
CA ILE A 161 -22.96 -24.65 -13.52
C ILE A 161 -22.14 -25.86 -13.99
N ASN A 162 -21.75 -25.88 -15.27
CA ASN A 162 -20.82 -26.85 -15.87
C ASN A 162 -21.14 -28.34 -15.65
N SER A 163 -22.42 -28.70 -15.52
CA SER A 163 -22.85 -30.10 -15.33
C SER A 163 -23.23 -30.78 -16.66
N PRO A 164 -23.34 -32.12 -16.71
CA PRO A 164 -23.85 -32.81 -17.89
C PRO A 164 -25.25 -32.34 -18.30
N ALA A 165 -26.11 -32.01 -17.32
CA ALA A 165 -27.44 -31.50 -17.56
C ALA A 165 -27.42 -30.07 -18.13
N SER A 166 -26.55 -29.18 -17.62
CA SER A 166 -26.46 -27.79 -18.11
C SER A 166 -25.89 -27.74 -19.52
N LYS A 167 -24.93 -28.60 -19.81
CA LYS A 167 -24.37 -28.81 -21.15
C LYS A 167 -25.41 -29.36 -22.13
N SER A 168 -26.22 -30.33 -21.71
CA SER A 168 -27.34 -30.85 -22.49
C SER A 168 -28.40 -29.78 -22.74
N ALA A 169 -28.64 -28.90 -21.77
CA ALA A 169 -29.58 -27.79 -21.91
C ALA A 169 -29.12 -26.75 -22.94
N LEU A 170 -27.85 -26.36 -22.93
CA LEU A 170 -27.25 -25.49 -23.95
C LEU A 170 -27.37 -26.15 -25.34
N LEU A 171 -27.05 -27.43 -25.45
CA LEU A 171 -27.12 -28.17 -26.72
C LEU A 171 -28.55 -28.23 -27.28
N ASN A 172 -29.53 -28.51 -26.42
CA ASN A 172 -30.94 -28.50 -26.80
C ASN A 172 -31.46 -27.11 -27.17
N GLY A 173 -30.97 -26.07 -26.48
CA GLY A 173 -31.31 -24.67 -26.78
C GLY A 173 -30.80 -24.22 -28.14
N LEU A 174 -29.62 -24.69 -28.55
CA LEU A 174 -29.00 -24.35 -29.83
C LEU A 174 -29.92 -24.62 -31.04
N GLY A 175 -30.63 -25.75 -31.03
CA GLY A 175 -31.55 -26.13 -32.10
C GLY A 175 -32.84 -25.31 -32.17
N LYS A 176 -33.10 -24.46 -31.16
CA LYS A 176 -34.33 -23.65 -31.05
C LYS A 176 -34.07 -22.14 -31.15
N ALA A 177 -32.85 -21.70 -30.87
CA ALA A 177 -32.47 -20.29 -30.89
C ALA A 177 -32.05 -19.82 -32.29
N ASN A 178 -32.21 -18.52 -32.54
CA ASN A 178 -31.76 -17.84 -33.76
C ASN A 178 -31.07 -16.50 -33.43
N GLY A 179 -30.40 -15.90 -34.41
CA GLY A 179 -29.76 -14.59 -34.26
C GLY A 179 -28.79 -14.52 -33.08
N GLN A 180 -28.80 -13.41 -32.34
CA GLN A 180 -27.91 -13.18 -31.20
C GLN A 180 -28.06 -14.22 -30.08
N ALA A 181 -29.27 -14.75 -29.86
CA ALA A 181 -29.50 -15.80 -28.87
C ALA A 181 -28.75 -17.09 -29.24
N GLN A 182 -28.77 -17.46 -30.52
CA GLN A 182 -28.01 -18.59 -31.03
C GLN A 182 -26.50 -18.37 -30.88
N GLN A 183 -26.01 -17.17 -31.19
CA GLN A 183 -24.59 -16.81 -31.03
C GLN A 183 -24.14 -17.01 -29.58
N ALA A 184 -24.94 -16.56 -28.62
CA ALA A 184 -24.58 -16.68 -27.21
C ALA A 184 -24.51 -18.13 -26.72
N ILE A 185 -25.45 -18.99 -27.14
CA ILE A 185 -25.41 -20.43 -26.84
C ILE A 185 -24.18 -21.09 -27.45
N VAL A 186 -23.85 -20.75 -28.70
CA VAL A 186 -22.67 -21.30 -29.37
C VAL A 186 -21.40 -20.96 -28.59
N ASN A 187 -21.25 -19.69 -28.17
CA ASN A 187 -20.12 -19.27 -27.36
C ASN A 187 -20.02 -20.08 -26.05
N ALA A 188 -21.14 -20.22 -25.34
CA ALA A 188 -21.24 -20.98 -24.11
C ALA A 188 -20.91 -22.47 -24.26
N LEU A 189 -21.31 -23.11 -25.36
CA LEU A 189 -20.93 -24.48 -25.67
C LEU A 189 -19.41 -24.62 -25.86
N GLY A 190 -18.80 -23.60 -26.48
CA GLY A 190 -17.36 -23.41 -26.58
C GLY A 190 -16.67 -23.39 -25.22
N ASP A 191 -17.08 -22.45 -24.37
CA ASP A 191 -16.52 -22.24 -23.03
C ASP A 191 -16.69 -23.47 -22.11
N SER A 192 -17.78 -24.22 -22.29
CA SER A 192 -18.06 -25.48 -21.56
C SER A 192 -17.23 -26.68 -22.04
N ARG A 193 -16.52 -26.52 -23.17
CA ARG A 193 -15.72 -27.56 -23.86
C ARG A 193 -16.50 -28.87 -24.09
N LEU A 194 -17.79 -28.79 -24.41
CA LEU A 194 -18.64 -29.96 -24.62
C LEU A 194 -18.35 -30.62 -25.98
N LYS A 195 -17.78 -31.83 -25.99
CA LYS A 195 -17.41 -32.51 -27.25
C LYS A 195 -18.64 -32.87 -28.10
N GLU A 196 -19.75 -33.24 -27.48
CA GLU A 196 -21.02 -33.55 -28.14
C GLU A 196 -21.60 -32.36 -28.93
N ALA A 197 -21.20 -31.12 -28.60
CA ALA A 197 -21.61 -29.93 -29.33
C ALA A 197 -20.86 -29.73 -30.66
N ALA A 198 -19.74 -30.44 -30.89
CA ALA A 198 -18.92 -30.25 -32.08
C ALA A 198 -19.72 -30.43 -33.38
N GLY A 199 -20.50 -31.51 -33.51
CA GLY A 199 -21.33 -31.77 -34.69
C GLY A 199 -22.37 -30.67 -34.96
N PRO A 200 -23.22 -30.32 -33.97
CA PRO A 200 -24.20 -29.24 -34.13
C PRO A 200 -23.58 -27.86 -34.41
N VAL A 201 -22.46 -27.49 -33.76
CA VAL A 201 -21.79 -26.20 -34.02
C VAL A 201 -21.08 -26.20 -35.37
N ASN A 202 -20.52 -27.33 -35.82
CA ASN A 202 -19.96 -27.49 -37.16
C ASN A 202 -20.98 -27.13 -38.25
N ALA A 203 -22.24 -27.53 -38.10
CA ALA A 203 -23.30 -27.21 -39.06
C ALA A 203 -23.57 -25.69 -39.16
N LEU A 204 -23.28 -24.91 -38.11
CA LEU A 204 -23.52 -23.47 -38.09
C LEU A 204 -22.42 -22.66 -38.80
N VAL A 205 -21.25 -23.24 -39.05
CA VAL A 205 -20.18 -22.58 -39.78
C VAL A 205 -20.58 -22.29 -41.24
N ALA A 206 -21.50 -23.06 -41.83
CA ALA A 206 -21.97 -22.82 -43.20
C ALA A 206 -22.90 -21.59 -43.36
N THR A 207 -23.20 -20.89 -42.26
CA THR A 207 -24.08 -19.71 -42.28
C THR A 207 -23.52 -18.53 -43.09
N ALA A 208 -24.42 -17.69 -43.59
CA ALA A 208 -24.09 -16.40 -44.21
C ALA A 208 -23.81 -15.30 -43.16
N ASP A 209 -24.33 -15.45 -41.93
CA ASP A 209 -24.12 -14.54 -40.80
C ASP A 209 -22.66 -14.62 -40.31
N GLN A 210 -21.90 -13.56 -40.55
CA GLN A 210 -20.47 -13.51 -40.23
C GLN A 210 -20.20 -13.55 -38.72
N ASP A 211 -21.09 -12.97 -37.90
CA ASP A 211 -20.92 -12.93 -36.45
C ASP A 211 -21.22 -14.30 -35.85
N LEU A 212 -22.28 -14.98 -36.31
CA LEU A 212 -22.56 -16.36 -35.90
C LEU A 212 -21.45 -17.32 -36.33
N LYS A 213 -20.93 -17.16 -37.55
CA LYS A 213 -19.78 -17.95 -38.03
C LYS A 213 -18.55 -17.73 -37.15
N LYS A 214 -18.23 -16.48 -36.80
CA LYS A 214 -17.12 -16.13 -35.90
C LYS A 214 -17.20 -16.87 -34.58
N VAL A 215 -18.36 -16.79 -33.94
CA VAL A 215 -18.61 -17.39 -32.63
C VAL A 215 -18.61 -18.91 -32.72
N ALA A 216 -19.14 -19.50 -33.79
CA ALA A 216 -19.04 -20.93 -34.05
C ALA A 216 -17.60 -21.42 -34.17
N LEU A 217 -16.76 -20.70 -34.93
CA LEU A 217 -15.35 -21.05 -35.08
C LEU A 217 -14.59 -20.94 -33.75
N TYR A 218 -14.85 -19.90 -32.96
CA TYR A 218 -14.27 -19.76 -31.62
C TYR A 218 -14.72 -20.89 -30.67
N ALA A 219 -16.00 -21.26 -30.72
CA ALA A 219 -16.53 -22.33 -29.88
C ALA A 219 -15.91 -23.69 -30.23
N LEU A 220 -15.83 -24.02 -31.52
CA LEU A 220 -15.16 -25.23 -32.02
C LEU A 220 -13.69 -25.28 -31.60
N ALA A 221 -13.01 -24.13 -31.61
CA ALA A 221 -11.63 -24.02 -31.15
C ALA A 221 -11.44 -24.41 -29.68
N ASN A 222 -12.31 -23.95 -28.79
CA ASN A 222 -12.26 -24.28 -27.37
C ASN A 222 -12.73 -25.71 -27.07
N ILE A 223 -13.74 -26.19 -27.80
CA ILE A 223 -14.19 -27.59 -27.73
C ILE A 223 -13.04 -28.51 -28.14
N ALA A 224 -12.28 -28.18 -29.18
CA ALA A 224 -11.12 -28.93 -29.65
C ALA A 224 -11.44 -30.42 -29.94
N ASP A 225 -12.59 -30.69 -30.55
CA ASP A 225 -12.94 -32.05 -30.98
C ASP A 225 -12.33 -32.36 -32.35
N PRO A 226 -11.68 -33.52 -32.55
CA PRO A 226 -11.10 -33.91 -33.84
C PRO A 226 -12.07 -33.88 -35.02
N SER A 227 -13.37 -34.12 -34.81
CA SER A 227 -14.36 -34.12 -35.90
C SER A 227 -14.50 -32.76 -36.59
N SER A 228 -14.07 -31.67 -35.94
CA SER A 228 -14.12 -30.30 -36.47
C SER A 228 -12.89 -29.91 -37.30
N GLU A 229 -11.86 -30.75 -37.37
CA GLU A 229 -10.60 -30.47 -38.07
C GLU A 229 -10.82 -29.92 -39.48
N LYS A 230 -11.60 -30.66 -40.30
CA LYS A 230 -11.82 -30.32 -41.71
C LYS A 230 -12.47 -28.96 -41.90
N ILE A 231 -13.35 -28.56 -40.98
CA ILE A 231 -14.06 -27.28 -41.03
C ILE A 231 -13.12 -26.16 -40.58
N MET A 232 -12.44 -26.33 -39.45
CA MET A 232 -11.51 -25.32 -38.92
C MET A 232 -10.37 -25.02 -39.90
N THR A 233 -9.81 -26.06 -40.52
CA THR A 233 -8.75 -25.92 -41.54
C THR A 233 -9.29 -25.27 -42.81
N ALA A 234 -10.41 -25.74 -43.35
CA ALA A 234 -10.99 -25.17 -44.57
C ALA A 234 -11.40 -23.69 -44.42
N GLU A 235 -11.91 -23.24 -43.27
CA GLU A 235 -12.23 -21.83 -43.07
C GLU A 235 -10.99 -20.95 -42.91
N ALA A 236 -9.91 -21.45 -42.29
CA ALA A 236 -8.62 -20.76 -42.26
C ALA A 236 -7.98 -20.67 -43.66
N GLU A 237 -8.19 -21.67 -44.52
CA GLU A 237 -7.77 -21.62 -45.92
C GLU A 237 -8.59 -20.60 -46.71
N LYS A 238 -9.92 -20.59 -46.55
CA LYS A 238 -10.82 -19.65 -47.22
C LYS A 238 -10.57 -18.19 -46.82
N SER A 239 -10.19 -17.93 -45.57
CA SER A 239 -9.78 -16.60 -45.12
C SER A 239 -8.45 -16.15 -45.74
N GLY A 240 -7.77 -17.04 -46.49
CA GLY A 240 -6.44 -16.81 -47.01
C GLY A 240 -5.41 -16.66 -45.90
N PHE A 241 -5.64 -17.26 -44.73
CA PHE A 241 -4.81 -17.08 -43.55
C PHE A 241 -4.58 -15.59 -43.24
N GLN A 242 -5.63 -14.77 -43.26
CA GLN A 242 -5.56 -13.34 -42.89
C GLN A 242 -6.42 -13.06 -41.67
N TYR A 243 -6.27 -11.85 -41.12
CA TYR A 243 -7.25 -11.30 -40.20
C TYR A 243 -8.47 -10.83 -40.99
N GLU A 244 -9.64 -11.37 -40.65
CA GLU A 244 -10.92 -10.99 -41.23
C GLU A 244 -12.02 -11.10 -40.17
N ASN A 245 -13.23 -10.64 -40.49
CA ASN A 245 -14.30 -10.41 -39.51
C ASN A 245 -14.72 -11.69 -38.74
N THR A 246 -14.65 -12.86 -39.38
CA THR A 246 -14.98 -14.17 -38.78
C THR A 246 -13.85 -14.73 -37.92
N ASN A 247 -12.66 -14.12 -37.98
CA ASN A 247 -11.47 -14.51 -37.23
C ASN A 247 -11.09 -15.99 -37.42
N ALA A 248 -11.40 -16.58 -38.57
CA ALA A 248 -11.32 -18.02 -38.83
C ALA A 248 -9.90 -18.55 -38.61
N THR A 249 -8.90 -17.81 -39.09
CA THR A 249 -7.49 -18.12 -38.95
C THR A 249 -7.06 -18.23 -37.48
N ALA A 250 -7.43 -17.25 -36.66
CA ALA A 250 -7.05 -17.23 -35.25
C ALA A 250 -7.76 -18.33 -34.47
N SER A 251 -9.05 -18.57 -34.75
CA SER A 251 -9.80 -19.67 -34.15
C SER A 251 -9.21 -21.02 -34.53
N ALA A 252 -8.75 -21.21 -35.76
CA ALA A 252 -8.11 -22.46 -36.18
C ALA A 252 -6.73 -22.68 -35.54
N LEU A 253 -5.95 -21.62 -35.31
CA LEU A 253 -4.72 -21.71 -34.51
C LEU A 253 -5.02 -22.07 -33.05
N LEU A 254 -6.01 -21.42 -32.44
CA LEU A 254 -6.46 -21.75 -31.08
C LEU A 254 -6.93 -23.21 -30.99
N TYR A 255 -7.72 -23.68 -31.96
CA TYR A 255 -8.14 -25.09 -32.07
C TYR A 255 -6.94 -26.03 -32.05
N THR A 256 -5.92 -25.71 -32.84
CA THR A 256 -4.71 -26.52 -32.97
C THR A 256 -3.91 -26.54 -31.66
N GLU A 257 -3.83 -25.42 -30.95
CA GLU A 257 -3.20 -25.33 -29.63
C GLU A 257 -4.01 -26.07 -28.55
N MET A 258 -5.34 -25.98 -28.57
CA MET A 258 -6.21 -26.66 -27.62
C MET A 258 -6.18 -28.18 -27.81
N LEU A 259 -6.09 -28.66 -29.06
CA LEU A 259 -5.83 -30.08 -29.35
C LEU A 259 -4.51 -30.55 -28.74
N LEU A 260 -3.45 -29.72 -28.81
CA LEU A 260 -2.16 -30.02 -28.19
C LEU A 260 -2.28 -30.12 -26.67
N LYS A 261 -3.00 -29.18 -26.04
CA LYS A 261 -3.25 -29.18 -24.58
C LYS A 261 -4.08 -30.40 -24.12
N ASP A 262 -5.01 -30.86 -24.95
CA ASP A 262 -5.78 -32.09 -24.72
C ASP A 262 -4.98 -33.38 -24.97
N GLY A 263 -3.69 -33.26 -25.35
CA GLY A 263 -2.80 -34.39 -25.60
C GLY A 263 -2.87 -34.98 -27.00
N ASN A 264 -3.62 -34.38 -27.93
CA ASN A 264 -3.72 -34.82 -29.32
C ASN A 264 -2.58 -34.24 -30.17
N ASN A 265 -1.34 -34.62 -29.81
CA ASN A 265 -0.11 -34.10 -30.42
C ASN A 265 -0.04 -34.40 -31.93
N THR A 266 -0.48 -35.58 -32.36
CA THR A 266 -0.40 -36.01 -33.76
C THR A 266 -1.27 -35.12 -34.65
N LEU A 267 -2.55 -34.95 -34.31
CA LEU A 267 -3.47 -34.15 -35.10
C LEU A 267 -3.09 -32.66 -35.07
N SER A 268 -2.76 -32.14 -33.87
CA SER A 268 -2.28 -30.77 -33.72
C SER A 268 -1.04 -30.50 -34.58
N GLY A 269 -0.07 -31.42 -34.57
CA GLY A 269 1.12 -31.34 -35.41
C GLY A 269 0.80 -31.41 -36.91
N GLN A 270 -0.15 -32.27 -37.33
CA GLN A 270 -0.56 -32.37 -38.73
C GLN A 270 -1.21 -31.07 -39.24
N ILE A 271 -2.10 -30.47 -38.46
CA ILE A 271 -2.75 -29.20 -38.80
C ILE A 271 -1.72 -28.07 -38.85
N ALA A 272 -0.86 -27.96 -37.83
CA ALA A 272 0.20 -26.95 -37.80
C ALA A 272 1.16 -27.09 -38.99
N GLU A 273 1.52 -28.31 -39.38
CA GLU A 273 2.31 -28.56 -40.58
C GLU A 273 1.57 -28.15 -41.86
N SER A 274 0.26 -28.43 -41.95
CA SER A 274 -0.58 -27.98 -43.06
C SER A 274 -0.59 -26.45 -43.17
N PHE A 275 -0.80 -25.74 -42.07
CA PHE A 275 -0.79 -24.27 -42.06
C PHE A 275 0.55 -23.71 -42.50
N LEU A 276 1.67 -24.31 -42.08
CA LEU A 276 2.99 -23.90 -42.56
C LEU A 276 3.18 -24.08 -44.07
N LYS A 277 2.62 -25.14 -44.66
CA LYS A 277 2.70 -25.41 -46.10
C LYS A 277 1.85 -24.45 -46.93
N GLN A 278 0.74 -23.98 -46.38
CA GLN A 278 -0.24 -23.19 -47.11
C GLN A 278 -0.09 -21.67 -46.88
N ALA A 279 0.24 -21.26 -45.66
CA ALA A 279 0.50 -19.86 -45.34
C ALA A 279 1.94 -19.48 -45.73
N THR A 280 2.18 -19.11 -46.99
CA THR A 280 3.52 -18.79 -47.51
C THR A 280 3.75 -17.31 -47.80
N ALA A 281 2.72 -16.46 -47.71
CA ALA A 281 2.83 -15.04 -48.04
C ALA A 281 3.53 -14.24 -46.91
N ASP A 282 4.18 -13.14 -47.28
CA ASP A 282 4.98 -12.34 -46.35
C ASP A 282 4.12 -11.68 -45.26
N ASN A 283 2.86 -11.34 -45.56
CA ASN A 283 1.90 -10.79 -44.58
C ASN A 283 1.31 -11.86 -43.64
N GLN A 284 1.56 -13.15 -43.86
CA GLN A 284 1.06 -14.26 -43.03
C GLN A 284 2.07 -14.72 -41.97
N VAL A 285 3.18 -14.00 -41.79
CA VAL A 285 4.29 -14.44 -40.92
C VAL A 285 3.90 -14.71 -39.47
N GLY A 286 2.91 -14.00 -38.92
CA GLY A 286 2.39 -14.26 -37.57
C GLY A 286 1.80 -15.67 -37.44
N ILE A 287 1.06 -16.10 -38.47
CA ILE A 287 0.41 -17.41 -38.53
C ILE A 287 1.44 -18.51 -38.74
N ARG A 288 2.38 -18.28 -39.65
CA ARG A 288 3.53 -19.17 -39.84
C ARG A 288 4.26 -19.38 -38.52
N SER A 289 4.55 -18.31 -37.78
CA SER A 289 5.28 -18.37 -36.51
C SER A 289 4.49 -19.12 -35.43
N ALA A 290 3.17 -18.88 -35.32
CA ALA A 290 2.31 -19.60 -34.39
C ALA A 290 2.23 -21.10 -34.71
N ALA A 291 2.00 -21.45 -35.98
CA ALA A 291 1.98 -22.84 -36.45
C ALA A 291 3.35 -23.52 -36.24
N LEU A 292 4.46 -22.83 -36.49
CA LEU A 292 5.80 -23.35 -36.18
C LEU A 292 5.95 -23.67 -34.70
N LYS A 293 5.49 -22.80 -33.79
CA LYS A 293 5.55 -23.07 -32.35
C LYS A 293 4.76 -24.31 -31.97
N ILE A 294 3.52 -24.41 -32.44
CA ILE A 294 2.64 -25.55 -32.13
C ILE A 294 3.24 -26.85 -32.68
N LEU A 295 3.75 -26.83 -33.91
CA LEU A 295 4.40 -27.98 -34.52
C LEU A 295 5.64 -28.43 -33.74
N VAL A 296 6.46 -27.47 -33.31
CA VAL A 296 7.64 -27.73 -32.49
C VAL A 296 7.25 -28.33 -31.14
N ASP A 297 6.23 -27.78 -30.47
CA ASP A 297 5.78 -28.32 -29.17
C ASP A 297 5.16 -29.72 -29.29
N SER A 298 4.48 -30.00 -30.40
CA SER A 298 3.90 -31.32 -30.68
C SER A 298 4.96 -32.41 -30.89
N ARG A 299 6.11 -32.06 -31.50
CA ARG A 299 7.20 -33.00 -31.83
C ARG A 299 8.39 -32.96 -30.88
N LYS A 300 8.50 -31.89 -30.07
CA LYS A 300 9.57 -31.65 -29.10
C LYS A 300 10.96 -31.84 -29.74
N ASN A 301 11.74 -32.81 -29.30
CA ASN A 301 13.11 -33.06 -29.76
C ASN A 301 13.20 -33.43 -31.25
N GLU A 302 12.13 -33.99 -31.83
CA GLU A 302 12.08 -34.39 -33.26
C GLU A 302 11.89 -33.20 -34.21
N SER A 303 11.70 -31.99 -33.67
CA SER A 303 11.44 -30.77 -34.45
C SER A 303 12.70 -30.10 -35.03
N SER A 304 13.90 -30.62 -34.74
CA SER A 304 15.19 -30.01 -35.11
C SER A 304 15.31 -29.67 -36.60
N ASN A 305 14.94 -30.59 -37.50
CA ASN A 305 15.01 -30.36 -38.95
C ASN A 305 14.00 -29.30 -39.44
N ILE A 306 12.85 -29.19 -38.76
CA ILE A 306 11.81 -28.21 -39.08
C ILE A 306 12.33 -26.81 -38.76
N LEU A 307 12.90 -26.64 -37.57
CA LEU A 307 13.48 -25.38 -37.12
C LEU A 307 14.68 -24.96 -37.98
N ILE A 308 15.54 -25.90 -38.37
CA ILE A 308 16.69 -25.65 -39.26
C ILE A 308 16.25 -25.18 -40.64
N THR A 309 15.17 -25.77 -41.16
CA THR A 309 14.59 -25.36 -42.44
C THR A 309 14.00 -23.95 -42.31
N ALA A 310 13.22 -23.69 -41.27
CA ALA A 310 12.61 -22.37 -41.01
C ALA A 310 13.65 -21.27 -40.76
N ALA A 311 14.78 -21.58 -40.15
CA ALA A 311 15.90 -20.64 -40.00
C ALA A 311 16.60 -20.31 -41.33
N GLY A 312 16.28 -20.99 -42.43
CA GLY A 312 16.71 -20.63 -43.78
C GLY A 312 15.75 -19.72 -44.54
N ASP A 313 14.63 -19.29 -43.94
CA ASP A 313 13.58 -18.56 -44.66
C ASP A 313 13.97 -17.13 -45.03
N LYS A 314 13.43 -16.59 -46.12
CA LYS A 314 13.68 -15.19 -46.53
C LYS A 314 13.14 -14.17 -45.52
N ASN A 315 12.08 -14.51 -44.78
CA ASN A 315 11.43 -13.62 -43.84
C ASN A 315 12.14 -13.59 -42.48
N ILE A 316 12.64 -12.41 -42.09
CA ILE A 316 13.43 -12.20 -40.86
C ILE A 316 12.65 -12.57 -39.60
N GLN A 317 11.36 -12.21 -39.51
CA GLN A 317 10.55 -12.50 -38.32
C GLN A 317 10.33 -14.00 -38.16
N TYR A 318 10.15 -14.73 -39.26
CA TYR A 318 9.97 -16.18 -39.23
C TYR A 318 11.26 -16.91 -38.84
N ARG A 319 12.41 -16.49 -39.38
CA ARG A 319 13.72 -17.02 -38.96
C ARG A 319 13.98 -16.78 -37.47
N ALA A 320 13.71 -15.58 -36.98
CA ALA A 320 13.87 -15.24 -35.58
C ALA A 320 12.99 -16.10 -34.67
N ALA A 321 11.75 -16.40 -35.09
CA ALA A 321 10.87 -17.33 -34.38
C ALA A 321 11.49 -18.74 -34.32
N ALA A 322 12.03 -19.26 -35.43
CA ALA A 322 12.70 -20.56 -35.47
C ALA A 322 13.90 -20.63 -34.52
N LEU A 323 14.76 -19.62 -34.52
CA LEU A 323 15.92 -19.54 -33.63
C LEU A 323 15.52 -19.42 -32.15
N LYS A 324 14.41 -18.75 -31.86
CA LYS A 324 13.87 -18.66 -30.50
C LYS A 324 13.32 -20.00 -30.03
N PHE A 325 12.57 -20.70 -30.89
CA PHE A 325 11.91 -21.96 -30.56
C PHE A 325 12.88 -23.14 -30.48
N SER A 326 14.11 -23.02 -31.00
CA SER A 326 15.13 -24.07 -30.87
C SER A 326 15.74 -24.18 -29.48
N ALA A 327 15.75 -23.09 -28.69
CA ALA A 327 16.45 -23.03 -27.41
C ALA A 327 16.13 -24.20 -26.44
N PRO A 328 14.86 -24.59 -26.21
CA PRO A 328 14.52 -25.69 -25.30
C PRO A 328 14.96 -27.08 -25.79
N TYR A 329 15.32 -27.22 -27.06
CA TYR A 329 15.59 -28.51 -27.72
C TYR A 329 17.04 -28.63 -28.23
N LEU A 330 17.93 -27.71 -27.83
CA LEU A 330 19.35 -27.82 -28.11
C LEU A 330 19.99 -28.93 -27.27
N ASN A 331 20.55 -29.91 -27.96
CA ASN A 331 21.30 -31.03 -27.42
C ASN A 331 22.45 -31.36 -28.39
N PRO A 332 23.40 -32.25 -28.05
CA PRO A 332 24.56 -32.50 -28.92
C PRO A 332 24.20 -32.91 -30.36
N ALA A 333 23.12 -33.68 -30.55
CA ALA A 333 22.69 -34.10 -31.88
C ALA A 333 22.07 -32.94 -32.69
N SER A 334 21.19 -32.15 -32.07
CA SER A 334 20.58 -30.99 -32.75
C SER A 334 21.60 -29.86 -32.95
N ALA A 335 22.56 -29.68 -32.03
CA ALA A 335 23.67 -28.74 -32.16
C ALA A 335 24.52 -29.04 -33.39
N ALA A 336 24.84 -30.32 -33.66
CA ALA A 336 25.57 -30.72 -34.86
C ALA A 336 24.86 -30.29 -36.16
N LEU A 337 23.52 -30.41 -36.20
CA LEU A 337 22.73 -29.98 -37.33
C LEU A 337 22.70 -28.43 -37.47
N TRP A 338 22.62 -27.69 -36.36
CA TRP A 338 22.73 -26.23 -36.38
C TRP A 338 24.12 -25.74 -36.81
N ILE A 339 25.18 -26.44 -36.42
CA ILE A 339 26.56 -26.14 -36.85
C ILE A 339 26.70 -26.37 -38.36
N ASP A 340 26.21 -27.50 -38.89
CA ASP A 340 26.21 -27.78 -40.33
C ASP A 340 25.42 -26.71 -41.11
N LYS A 341 24.23 -26.33 -40.61
CA LYS A 341 23.42 -25.26 -41.20
C LYS A 341 24.15 -23.92 -41.16
N MET A 342 24.78 -23.57 -40.03
CA MET A 342 25.56 -22.35 -39.87
C MET A 342 26.67 -22.27 -40.93
N GLU A 343 27.45 -23.33 -41.13
CA GLU A 343 28.58 -23.35 -42.07
C GLU A 343 28.13 -23.12 -43.51
N LYS A 344 27.01 -23.73 -43.91
CA LYS A 344 26.45 -23.66 -45.28
C LYS A 344 25.64 -22.39 -45.57
N SER A 345 25.36 -21.57 -44.57
CA SER A 345 24.52 -20.37 -44.73
C SER A 345 25.32 -19.13 -45.15
N ASP A 346 24.63 -18.16 -45.76
CA ASP A 346 25.17 -16.82 -46.03
C ASP A 346 25.49 -16.06 -44.73
N ALA A 347 26.13 -14.89 -44.86
CA ALA A 347 26.61 -14.13 -43.71
C ALA A 347 25.51 -13.73 -42.71
N VAL A 348 24.32 -13.36 -43.18
CA VAL A 348 23.23 -12.87 -42.33
C VAL A 348 22.69 -14.03 -41.48
N ILE A 349 22.31 -15.13 -42.12
CA ILE A 349 21.76 -16.31 -41.44
C ILE A 349 22.83 -16.94 -40.54
N LYS A 350 24.08 -16.99 -41.00
CA LYS A 350 25.22 -17.48 -40.22
C LYS A 350 25.38 -16.69 -38.93
N ALA A 351 25.35 -15.35 -38.98
CA ALA A 351 25.45 -14.52 -37.79
C ALA A 351 24.28 -14.76 -36.82
N GLU A 352 23.05 -14.86 -37.31
CA GLU A 352 21.86 -15.15 -36.49
C GLU A 352 21.98 -16.51 -35.76
N ILE A 353 22.46 -17.56 -36.44
CA ILE A 353 22.67 -18.88 -35.83
C ILE A 353 23.80 -18.83 -34.80
N VAL A 354 24.92 -18.13 -35.10
CA VAL A 354 26.02 -17.94 -34.15
C VAL A 354 25.53 -17.27 -32.87
N THR A 355 24.70 -16.22 -32.99
CA THR A 355 24.11 -15.55 -31.83
C THR A 355 23.23 -16.49 -31.01
N MET A 356 22.36 -17.28 -31.66
CA MET A 356 21.50 -18.25 -30.98
C MET A 356 22.31 -19.30 -30.22
N LEU A 357 23.33 -19.90 -30.84
CA LEU A 357 24.20 -20.90 -30.19
C LEU A 357 24.99 -20.30 -29.02
N GLY A 358 25.49 -19.07 -29.20
CA GLY A 358 26.17 -18.31 -28.16
C GLY A 358 25.28 -18.00 -26.96
N ALA A 359 24.06 -17.53 -27.19
CA ALA A 359 23.10 -17.20 -26.15
C ALA A 359 22.70 -18.44 -25.32
N ASN A 360 22.61 -19.61 -25.95
CA ASN A 360 22.30 -20.88 -25.31
C ASN A 360 23.52 -21.65 -24.80
N ARG A 361 24.74 -21.07 -24.91
CA ARG A 361 26.01 -21.65 -24.43
C ARG A 361 26.29 -23.07 -24.98
N THR A 362 25.98 -23.30 -26.24
CA THR A 362 26.16 -24.60 -26.90
C THR A 362 27.64 -24.94 -27.07
N LYS A 363 28.19 -25.79 -26.20
CA LYS A 363 29.64 -26.10 -26.12
C LYS A 363 30.17 -26.74 -27.39
N GLU A 364 29.36 -27.58 -28.03
CA GLU A 364 29.68 -28.31 -29.25
C GLU A 364 29.99 -27.36 -30.42
N ALA A 365 29.42 -26.15 -30.41
CA ALA A 365 29.61 -25.15 -31.45
C ALA A 365 30.92 -24.35 -31.29
N LEU A 366 31.59 -24.43 -30.13
CA LEU A 366 32.74 -23.59 -29.83
C LEU A 366 33.87 -23.71 -30.87
N PRO A 367 34.31 -24.92 -31.30
CA PRO A 367 35.38 -25.04 -32.30
C PRO A 367 35.02 -24.41 -33.64
N ALA A 368 33.76 -24.48 -34.06
CA ALA A 368 33.29 -23.88 -35.30
C ALA A 368 33.21 -22.34 -35.17
N ILE A 369 32.71 -21.85 -34.04
CA ILE A 369 32.60 -20.41 -33.74
C ILE A 369 33.99 -19.76 -33.66
N LEU A 370 35.00 -20.42 -33.08
CA LEU A 370 36.36 -19.89 -33.01
C LEU A 370 36.98 -19.64 -34.40
N LYS A 371 36.64 -20.46 -35.41
CA LYS A 371 37.08 -20.23 -36.80
C LYS A 371 36.49 -18.94 -37.38
N LEU A 372 35.28 -18.57 -36.96
CA LEU A 372 34.55 -17.39 -37.45
C LEU A 372 35.06 -16.06 -36.86
N LEU A 373 35.93 -16.10 -35.85
CA LEU A 373 36.59 -14.90 -35.31
C LEU A 373 37.42 -14.14 -36.35
N ASN A 374 37.86 -14.81 -37.42
CA ASN A 374 38.59 -14.22 -38.54
C ASN A 374 37.72 -13.97 -39.79
N SER A 375 36.39 -14.00 -39.65
CA SER A 375 35.47 -13.73 -40.76
C SER A 375 35.71 -12.33 -41.36
N LYS A 376 35.68 -12.25 -42.70
CA LYS A 376 35.69 -10.97 -43.42
C LYS A 376 34.36 -10.23 -43.31
N ASP A 377 33.28 -10.97 -43.08
CA ASP A 377 31.98 -10.38 -42.79
C ASP A 377 31.93 -9.92 -41.32
N GLU A 378 31.62 -8.64 -41.13
CA GLU A 378 31.64 -7.99 -39.83
C GLU A 378 30.57 -8.53 -38.87
N GLN A 379 29.36 -8.79 -39.37
CA GLN A 379 28.25 -9.27 -38.55
C GLN A 379 28.54 -10.68 -38.02
N VAL A 380 29.09 -11.55 -38.88
CA VAL A 380 29.54 -12.89 -38.48
C VAL A 380 30.69 -12.81 -37.47
N LYS A 381 31.68 -11.95 -37.71
CA LYS A 381 32.84 -11.77 -36.82
C LYS A 381 32.39 -11.33 -35.42
N PHE A 382 31.55 -10.30 -35.32
CA PHE A 382 31.09 -9.78 -34.03
C PHE A 382 30.16 -10.75 -33.30
N GLY A 383 29.26 -11.43 -34.03
CA GLY A 383 28.47 -12.52 -33.49
C GLY A 383 29.36 -13.62 -32.90
N ALA A 384 30.43 -13.99 -33.60
CA ALA A 384 31.38 -15.02 -33.15
C ALA A 384 32.16 -14.61 -31.90
N ILE A 385 32.60 -13.34 -31.79
CA ILE A 385 33.27 -12.82 -30.58
C ILE A 385 32.37 -12.98 -29.35
N VAL A 386 31.10 -12.54 -29.45
CA VAL A 386 30.15 -12.61 -28.33
C VAL A 386 29.80 -14.07 -28.01
N ALA A 387 29.57 -14.90 -29.03
CA ALA A 387 29.24 -16.30 -28.83
C ALA A 387 30.41 -17.10 -28.22
N ALA A 388 31.64 -16.89 -28.70
CA ALA A 388 32.84 -17.51 -28.14
C ALA A 388 33.02 -17.15 -26.67
N ALA A 389 32.88 -15.88 -26.30
CA ALA A 389 32.96 -15.43 -24.91
C ALA A 389 31.89 -16.08 -24.03
N ASN A 390 30.64 -16.15 -24.50
CA ASN A 390 29.54 -16.76 -23.75
C ASN A 390 29.74 -18.28 -23.53
N ILE A 391 30.27 -18.99 -24.53
CA ILE A 391 30.44 -20.44 -24.48
C ILE A 391 31.74 -20.81 -23.74
N GLY A 392 32.88 -20.28 -24.19
CA GLY A 392 34.22 -20.67 -23.76
C GLY A 392 34.73 -19.95 -22.51
N GLN A 393 34.15 -18.79 -22.17
CA GLN A 393 34.55 -18.03 -20.98
C GLN A 393 36.08 -17.82 -20.94
N SER A 394 36.74 -18.00 -19.80
CA SER A 394 38.19 -17.82 -19.67
C SER A 394 39.04 -18.65 -20.65
N GLN A 395 38.52 -19.78 -21.17
CA GLN A 395 39.27 -20.67 -22.06
C GLN A 395 39.58 -20.03 -23.42
N VAL A 396 38.79 -19.04 -23.84
CA VAL A 396 38.93 -18.38 -25.15
C VAL A 396 39.54 -16.98 -25.06
N LEU A 397 39.98 -16.58 -23.86
CA LEU A 397 40.46 -15.22 -23.63
C LEU A 397 41.64 -14.86 -24.54
N ASN A 398 42.58 -15.80 -24.75
CA ASN A 398 43.75 -15.56 -25.59
C ASN A 398 43.37 -15.33 -27.05
N GLU A 399 42.43 -16.11 -27.58
CA GLU A 399 41.88 -15.97 -28.93
C GLU A 399 41.20 -14.61 -29.09
N LEU A 400 40.39 -14.20 -28.12
CA LEU A 400 39.73 -12.90 -28.11
C LEU A 400 40.73 -11.74 -28.06
N LEU A 401 41.79 -11.85 -27.25
CA LEU A 401 42.86 -10.85 -27.18
C LEU A 401 43.68 -10.78 -28.48
N GLN A 402 43.91 -11.90 -29.15
CA GLN A 402 44.54 -11.92 -30.47
C GLN A 402 43.67 -11.23 -31.54
N VAL A 403 42.35 -11.44 -31.50
CA VAL A 403 41.39 -10.76 -32.39
C VAL A 403 41.37 -9.26 -32.13
N MET A 404 41.33 -8.84 -30.86
CA MET A 404 41.46 -7.44 -30.48
C MET A 404 42.76 -6.85 -31.04
N GLY A 405 43.91 -7.51 -30.80
CA GLY A 405 45.24 -7.05 -31.20
C GLY A 405 45.44 -6.84 -32.71
N LYS A 406 44.64 -7.50 -33.55
CA LYS A 406 44.68 -7.38 -35.02
C LYS A 406 43.54 -6.54 -35.60
N GLY A 407 42.58 -6.13 -34.76
CA GLY A 407 41.36 -5.45 -35.17
C GLY A 407 41.47 -3.93 -35.21
N ASP A 408 40.35 -3.28 -35.52
CA ASP A 408 40.14 -1.85 -35.39
C ASP A 408 39.49 -1.48 -34.06
N ALA A 409 39.19 -0.19 -33.85
CA ALA A 409 38.54 0.30 -32.63
C ALA A 409 37.18 -0.38 -32.36
N LYS A 410 36.37 -0.61 -33.40
CA LYS A 410 35.07 -1.28 -33.29
C LYS A 410 35.22 -2.73 -32.85
N THR A 411 36.21 -3.44 -33.38
CA THR A 411 36.54 -4.80 -32.95
C THR A 411 36.95 -4.83 -31.47
N ALA A 412 37.78 -3.88 -31.03
CA ALA A 412 38.18 -3.79 -29.63
C ALA A 412 36.99 -3.53 -28.69
N GLU A 413 36.06 -2.66 -29.06
CA GLU A 413 34.85 -2.40 -28.28
C GLU A 413 34.00 -3.67 -28.09
N VAL A 414 33.75 -4.42 -29.18
CA VAL A 414 32.97 -5.67 -29.12
C VAL A 414 33.67 -6.73 -28.28
N VAL A 415 35.00 -6.89 -28.42
CA VAL A 415 35.77 -7.82 -27.59
C VAL A 415 35.73 -7.40 -26.11
N SER A 416 35.90 -6.11 -25.80
CA SER A 416 35.83 -5.60 -24.42
C SER A 416 34.46 -5.89 -23.79
N GLY A 417 33.37 -5.59 -24.49
CA GLY A 417 32.02 -5.90 -24.01
C GLY A 417 31.77 -7.42 -23.85
N ALA A 418 32.44 -8.26 -24.65
CA ALA A 418 32.41 -9.71 -24.47
C ALA A 418 33.18 -10.14 -23.21
N ILE A 419 34.40 -9.64 -23.01
CA ILE A 419 35.25 -9.95 -21.84
C ILE A 419 34.61 -9.48 -20.53
N GLN A 420 33.94 -8.34 -20.50
CA GLN A 420 33.23 -7.84 -19.30
C GLN A 420 32.20 -8.87 -18.77
N ARG A 421 31.56 -9.63 -19.67
CA ARG A 421 30.57 -10.66 -19.31
C ARG A 421 31.19 -12.02 -18.98
N MET A 422 32.49 -12.19 -19.19
CA MET A 422 33.19 -13.44 -18.93
C MET A 422 33.47 -13.65 -17.44
N LYS A 423 33.33 -14.91 -17.01
CA LYS A 423 33.67 -15.41 -15.68
C LYS A 423 35.00 -16.15 -15.72
N GLY A 424 35.82 -15.97 -14.68
CA GLY A 424 37.10 -16.66 -14.51
C GLY A 424 38.10 -15.85 -13.68
N GLU A 425 38.76 -16.51 -12.72
CA GLU A 425 39.71 -15.88 -11.79
C GLU A 425 41.02 -15.46 -12.49
N GLY A 426 41.47 -16.17 -13.53
CA GLY A 426 42.69 -15.84 -14.27
C GLY A 426 42.57 -14.71 -15.30
N ILE A 427 41.37 -14.13 -15.47
CA ILE A 427 41.14 -13.09 -16.49
C ILE A 427 41.97 -11.84 -16.20
N PRO A 428 41.94 -11.22 -15.00
CA PRO A 428 42.69 -9.99 -14.74
C PRO A 428 44.20 -10.13 -14.97
N ALA A 429 44.81 -11.21 -14.49
CA ALA A 429 46.24 -11.47 -14.69
C ALA A 429 46.60 -11.58 -16.19
N THR A 430 45.75 -12.23 -16.98
CA THR A 430 45.95 -12.37 -18.43
C THR A 430 45.81 -11.03 -19.15
N LEU A 431 44.82 -10.20 -18.77
CA LEU A 431 44.65 -8.84 -19.30
C LEU A 431 45.87 -7.98 -18.98
N ALA A 432 46.36 -8.02 -17.74
CA ALA A 432 47.54 -7.28 -17.29
C ALA A 432 48.80 -7.66 -18.08
N GLN A 433 49.00 -8.96 -18.38
CA GLN A 433 50.13 -9.43 -19.20
C GLN A 433 50.06 -8.98 -20.67
N ALA A 434 48.87 -8.64 -21.18
CA ALA A 434 48.68 -8.17 -22.54
C ALA A 434 49.00 -6.67 -22.72
N ILE A 435 48.86 -5.86 -21.65
CA ILE A 435 49.04 -4.40 -21.68
C ILE A 435 50.39 -3.95 -22.29
N PRO A 436 51.56 -4.51 -21.92
CA PRO A 436 52.84 -4.02 -22.46
C PRO A 436 53.02 -4.27 -23.96
N LYS A 437 52.31 -5.26 -24.52
CA LYS A 437 52.39 -5.65 -25.93
C LYS A 437 51.33 -4.96 -26.80
N ALA A 438 50.38 -4.28 -26.18
CA ALA A 438 49.25 -3.64 -26.83
C ALA A 438 49.63 -2.26 -27.39
N ASN A 439 49.00 -1.88 -28.51
CA ASN A 439 49.05 -0.50 -29.01
C ASN A 439 48.24 0.44 -28.08
N PRO A 440 48.35 1.78 -28.22
CA PRO A 440 47.71 2.71 -27.30
C PRO A 440 46.17 2.57 -27.17
N ALA A 441 45.46 2.28 -28.26
CA ALA A 441 44.00 2.12 -28.21
C ALA A 441 43.61 0.89 -27.39
N PHE A 442 44.36 -0.21 -27.52
CA PHE A 442 44.10 -1.44 -26.79
C PHE A 442 44.59 -1.36 -25.34
N GLN A 443 45.66 -0.62 -25.07
CA GLN A 443 46.08 -0.33 -23.69
C GLN A 443 44.94 0.32 -22.90
N ILE A 444 44.25 1.31 -23.48
CA ILE A 444 43.09 1.95 -22.84
C ILE A 444 42.00 0.93 -22.55
N ALA A 445 41.60 0.14 -23.56
CA ALA A 445 40.56 -0.88 -23.40
C ALA A 445 40.89 -1.92 -22.31
N LEU A 446 42.15 -2.37 -22.24
CA LEU A 446 42.60 -3.33 -21.23
C LEU A 446 42.62 -2.72 -19.81
N VAL A 447 43.04 -1.47 -19.68
CA VAL A 447 43.00 -0.73 -18.41
C VAL A 447 41.56 -0.57 -17.92
N ASP A 448 40.64 -0.19 -18.81
CA ASP A 448 39.22 -0.07 -18.49
C ASP A 448 38.62 -1.41 -18.05
N LEU A 449 39.00 -2.52 -18.70
CA LEU A 449 38.58 -3.86 -18.30
C LEU A 449 39.09 -4.26 -16.91
N LEU A 450 40.34 -3.93 -16.56
CA LEU A 450 40.85 -4.15 -15.21
C LEU A 450 40.10 -3.31 -14.18
N ALA A 451 39.83 -2.04 -14.49
CA ALA A 451 39.10 -1.11 -13.63
C ALA A 451 37.67 -1.57 -13.37
N CYS A 452 36.92 -1.95 -14.42
CA CYS A 452 35.55 -2.47 -14.30
C CYS A 452 35.47 -3.75 -13.46
N ARG A 453 36.56 -4.51 -13.38
CA ARG A 453 36.65 -5.74 -12.59
C ARG A 453 37.22 -5.54 -11.19
N ALA A 454 37.58 -4.29 -10.82
CA ALA A 454 38.28 -3.98 -9.57
C ALA A 454 39.49 -4.89 -9.34
N ALA A 455 40.34 -5.04 -10.36
CA ALA A 455 41.51 -5.93 -10.33
C ALA A 455 42.66 -5.35 -9.50
N ASN A 456 42.48 -5.25 -8.18
CA ASN A 456 43.42 -4.57 -7.28
C ASN A 456 44.84 -5.16 -7.31
N ASP A 457 44.94 -6.48 -7.42
CA ASP A 457 46.20 -7.23 -7.51
C ASP A 457 46.99 -6.95 -8.80
N GLN A 458 46.36 -6.30 -9.79
CA GLN A 458 46.97 -5.95 -11.07
C GLN A 458 47.33 -4.46 -11.19
N LEU A 459 47.23 -3.68 -10.10
CA LEU A 459 47.53 -2.24 -10.11
C LEU A 459 48.92 -1.92 -10.68
N ALA A 460 49.92 -2.76 -10.41
CA ALA A 460 51.29 -2.58 -10.91
C ALA A 460 51.37 -2.48 -12.44
N ALA A 461 50.54 -3.22 -13.18
CA ALA A 461 50.49 -3.18 -14.64
C ALA A 461 49.96 -1.84 -15.16
N VAL A 462 49.07 -1.20 -14.41
CA VAL A 462 48.49 0.11 -14.73
C VAL A 462 49.40 1.26 -14.28
N SER A 463 50.07 1.13 -13.13
CA SER A 463 50.95 2.17 -12.58
C SER A 463 52.09 2.58 -13.52
N VAL A 464 52.60 1.63 -14.34
CA VAL A 464 53.63 1.93 -15.35
C VAL A 464 53.09 2.90 -16.42
N LEU A 465 51.80 2.85 -16.73
CA LEU A 465 51.16 3.68 -17.76
C LEU A 465 50.91 5.12 -17.30
N LEU A 466 50.98 5.42 -15.99
CA LEU A 466 50.91 6.79 -15.47
C LEU A 466 52.02 7.70 -16.03
N LYS A 467 53.12 7.10 -16.52
CA LYS A 467 54.23 7.80 -17.19
C LYS A 467 54.25 7.62 -18.71
N SER A 468 53.17 7.10 -19.30
CA SER A 468 53.09 6.87 -20.74
C SER A 468 53.27 8.17 -21.53
N LYS A 469 54.05 8.09 -22.62
CA LYS A 469 54.19 9.20 -23.58
C LYS A 469 52.89 9.47 -24.33
N ASN A 470 52.01 8.47 -24.44
CA ASN A 470 50.69 8.66 -25.02
C ASN A 470 49.73 9.26 -23.98
N GLU A 471 49.25 10.47 -24.24
CA GLU A 471 48.38 11.22 -23.33
C GLU A 471 47.07 10.49 -23.00
N LYS A 472 46.40 9.89 -23.99
CA LYS A 472 45.13 9.18 -23.77
C LYS A 472 45.32 7.94 -22.89
N VAL A 473 46.42 7.21 -23.09
CA VAL A 473 46.78 6.05 -22.25
C VAL A 473 47.07 6.50 -20.83
N ARG A 474 47.81 7.60 -20.67
CA ARG A 474 48.12 8.16 -19.36
C ARG A 474 46.86 8.61 -18.61
N GLN A 475 45.94 9.31 -19.29
CA GLN A 475 44.66 9.74 -18.72
C GLN A 475 43.78 8.55 -18.31
N ALA A 476 43.69 7.50 -19.15
CA ALA A 476 42.97 6.28 -18.82
C ALA A 476 43.54 5.60 -17.56
N ALA A 477 44.88 5.54 -17.45
CA ALA A 477 45.55 5.00 -16.27
C ALA A 477 45.19 5.79 -15.01
N PHE A 478 45.24 7.13 -15.04
CA PHE A 478 44.80 7.96 -13.90
C PHE A 478 43.33 7.73 -13.54
N ALA A 479 42.44 7.73 -14.54
CA ALA A 479 41.00 7.56 -14.31
C ALA A 479 40.63 6.20 -13.70
N SER A 480 41.40 5.15 -14.01
CA SER A 480 41.21 3.79 -13.50
C SER A 480 41.64 3.59 -12.05
N LEU A 481 42.49 4.48 -11.50
CA LEU A 481 43.07 4.31 -10.16
C LEU A 481 41.99 4.11 -9.10
N LYS A 482 40.91 4.90 -9.14
CA LYS A 482 39.83 4.85 -8.12
C LYS A 482 39.13 3.49 -8.01
N GLN A 483 39.19 2.63 -9.03
CA GLN A 483 38.63 1.28 -8.98
C GLN A 483 39.68 0.21 -8.67
N LEU A 484 40.97 0.51 -8.80
CA LEU A 484 42.07 -0.45 -8.68
C LEU A 484 42.82 -0.33 -7.35
N VAL A 485 42.78 0.82 -6.69
CA VAL A 485 43.54 1.05 -5.46
C VAL A 485 42.84 0.47 -4.23
N THR A 486 43.65 0.17 -3.23
CA THR A 486 43.23 -0.22 -1.87
C THR A 486 43.91 0.69 -0.85
N SER A 487 43.57 0.54 0.43
CA SER A 487 44.22 1.27 1.52
C SER A 487 45.74 1.03 1.58
N ALA A 488 46.24 -0.10 1.05
CA ALA A 488 47.67 -0.40 1.00
C ALA A 488 48.44 0.54 0.04
N ASP A 489 47.74 1.17 -0.90
CA ASP A 489 48.34 1.99 -1.97
C ASP A 489 48.44 3.48 -1.60
N LEU A 490 47.91 3.89 -0.44
CA LEU A 490 47.90 5.29 0.03
C LEU A 490 49.28 5.98 -0.01
N PRO A 491 50.40 5.35 0.42
CA PRO A 491 51.71 6.00 0.34
C PRO A 491 52.12 6.37 -1.09
N GLN A 492 51.80 5.52 -2.07
CA GLN A 492 52.07 5.79 -3.47
C GLN A 492 51.16 6.89 -4.02
N LEU A 493 49.88 6.89 -3.62
CA LEU A 493 48.92 7.91 -4.01
C LEU A 493 49.27 9.30 -3.46
N PHE A 494 49.77 9.41 -2.22
CA PHE A 494 50.25 10.69 -1.68
C PHE A 494 51.50 11.19 -2.42
N THR A 495 52.40 10.29 -2.79
CA THR A 495 53.55 10.64 -3.65
C THR A 495 53.07 11.17 -5.00
N LEU A 496 52.05 10.53 -5.58
CA LEU A 496 51.46 10.96 -6.85
C LEU A 496 50.74 12.31 -6.74
N LEU A 497 50.03 12.57 -5.62
CA LEU A 497 49.37 13.84 -5.34
C LEU A 497 50.37 15.01 -5.31
N ASN A 498 51.55 14.80 -4.73
CA ASN A 498 52.60 15.82 -4.63
C ASN A 498 53.34 16.06 -5.95
N THR A 499 53.47 15.03 -6.80
CA THR A 499 54.25 15.09 -8.05
C THR A 499 53.43 15.43 -9.29
N THR A 500 52.10 15.28 -9.22
CA THR A 500 51.19 15.60 -10.33
C THR A 500 50.90 17.10 -10.37
N SER A 501 50.92 17.69 -11.57
CA SER A 501 50.72 19.12 -11.79
C SER A 501 49.48 19.44 -12.62
N ASP A 502 49.01 18.54 -13.48
CA ASP A 502 47.81 18.77 -14.27
C ASP A 502 46.53 18.51 -13.46
N GLN A 503 45.54 19.38 -13.64
CA GLN A 503 44.32 19.39 -12.82
C GLN A 503 43.45 18.14 -12.97
N THR A 504 43.37 17.57 -14.19
CA THR A 504 42.57 16.38 -14.47
C THR A 504 43.14 15.16 -13.75
N SER A 505 44.45 14.95 -13.83
CA SER A 505 45.11 13.85 -13.13
C SER A 505 45.11 14.07 -11.61
N LEU A 506 45.30 15.30 -11.12
CA LEU A 506 45.17 15.61 -9.69
C LEU A 506 43.79 15.23 -9.14
N THR A 507 42.73 15.52 -9.90
CA THR A 507 41.36 15.15 -9.52
C THR A 507 41.21 13.63 -9.43
N ALA A 508 41.75 12.89 -10.42
CA ALA A 508 41.71 11.43 -10.42
C ALA A 508 42.50 10.82 -9.24
N VAL A 509 43.62 11.43 -8.85
CA VAL A 509 44.39 11.01 -7.67
C VAL A 509 43.63 11.27 -6.37
N GLN A 510 42.98 12.43 -6.22
CA GLN A 510 42.13 12.70 -5.06
C GLN A 510 40.98 11.69 -4.96
N ASP A 511 40.32 11.39 -6.08
CA ASP A 511 39.24 10.40 -6.13
C ASP A 511 39.74 8.99 -5.79
N ALA A 512 40.97 8.64 -6.21
CA ALA A 512 41.61 7.39 -5.86
C ALA A 512 41.94 7.31 -4.36
N ILE A 513 42.45 8.39 -3.75
CA ILE A 513 42.71 8.44 -2.30
C ILE A 513 41.39 8.31 -1.51
N ILE A 514 40.33 8.99 -1.95
CA ILE A 514 38.99 8.83 -1.36
C ILE A 514 38.54 7.37 -1.47
N ALA A 515 38.66 6.76 -2.66
CA ALA A 515 38.25 5.38 -2.89
C ALA A 515 39.06 4.36 -2.06
N ALA A 516 40.39 4.52 -1.98
CA ALA A 516 41.27 3.70 -1.16
C ALA A 516 40.90 3.73 0.34
N ASN A 517 40.30 4.83 0.78
CA ASN A 517 39.83 5.03 2.14
C ASN A 517 38.38 4.57 2.38
N LYS A 518 37.60 4.25 1.34
CA LYS A 518 36.22 3.75 1.50
C LYS A 518 36.22 2.31 2.01
N GLY A 519 35.41 2.03 3.04
CA GLY A 519 35.17 0.67 3.54
C GLY A 519 36.04 0.22 4.72
N THR A 520 36.96 1.07 5.20
CA THR A 520 37.72 0.83 6.44
C THR A 520 36.95 1.31 7.67
N ALA A 521 37.04 0.61 8.80
CA ALA A 521 36.21 0.87 9.98
C ALA A 521 36.56 2.14 10.78
N ASN A 522 37.72 2.78 10.57
CA ASN A 522 38.21 3.87 11.43
C ASN A 522 38.42 5.20 10.67
N ARG A 523 37.33 5.96 10.49
CA ARG A 523 37.35 7.27 9.80
C ARG A 523 38.25 8.30 10.47
N ASP A 524 38.31 8.32 11.80
CA ASP A 524 39.12 9.31 12.53
C ASP A 524 40.63 9.11 12.28
N GLN A 525 41.08 7.86 12.23
CA GLN A 525 42.47 7.54 11.92
C GLN A 525 42.85 7.94 10.47
N GLN A 526 41.91 7.81 9.53
CA GLN A 526 42.13 8.24 8.15
C GLN A 526 42.16 9.76 8.03
N ALA A 527 41.31 10.44 8.79
CA ALA A 527 41.36 11.90 8.91
C ALA A 527 42.71 12.33 9.48
N ASP A 528 43.22 11.65 10.53
CA ASP A 528 44.56 11.91 11.07
C ASP A 528 45.67 11.77 10.03
N GLN A 529 45.64 10.69 9.23
CA GLN A 529 46.62 10.49 8.17
C GLN A 529 46.58 11.61 7.12
N LEU A 530 45.38 12.00 6.67
CA LEU A 530 45.22 13.12 5.72
C LEU A 530 45.70 14.44 6.32
N LEU A 531 45.38 14.71 7.59
CA LEU A 531 45.81 15.92 8.30
C LEU A 531 47.32 15.95 8.54
N GLN A 532 47.94 14.79 8.80
CA GLN A 532 49.39 14.67 8.90
C GLN A 532 50.08 14.95 7.55
N GLN A 533 49.54 14.40 6.45
CA GLN A 533 50.07 14.72 5.11
C GLN A 533 49.89 16.20 4.78
N MET A 534 48.72 16.76 5.08
CA MET A 534 48.41 18.18 4.87
C MET A 534 49.33 19.11 5.66
N SER A 535 49.73 18.76 6.89
CA SER A 535 50.62 19.60 7.71
C SER A 535 52.04 19.69 7.16
N THR A 536 52.48 18.66 6.42
CA THR A 536 53.78 18.62 5.74
C THR A 536 53.75 19.18 4.32
N ALA A 537 52.56 19.45 3.76
CA ALA A 537 52.40 19.99 2.42
C ALA A 537 52.70 21.50 2.37
N THR A 538 53.18 21.97 1.22
CA THR A 538 53.35 23.40 0.95
C THR A 538 52.00 24.12 0.90
N GLU A 539 51.99 25.44 1.18
CA GLU A 539 50.74 26.22 1.26
C GLU A 539 49.87 26.16 0.01
N ASP A 540 50.47 26.04 -1.17
CA ASP A 540 49.77 25.88 -2.45
C ASP A 540 49.10 24.51 -2.63
N LYS A 541 49.55 23.48 -1.90
CA LYS A 541 49.04 22.10 -1.97
C LYS A 541 48.02 21.76 -0.89
N LYS A 542 47.98 22.50 0.22
CA LYS A 542 46.99 22.33 1.30
C LYS A 542 45.52 22.32 0.82
N PRO A 543 45.10 23.15 -0.16
CA PRO A 543 43.74 23.12 -0.71
C PRO A 543 43.30 21.75 -1.26
N LEU A 544 44.23 20.91 -1.73
CA LEU A 544 43.93 19.59 -2.30
C LEU A 544 43.37 18.61 -1.25
N PHE A 545 43.61 18.86 0.03
CA PHE A 545 43.21 17.94 1.11
C PHE A 545 41.74 18.09 1.51
N TYR A 546 41.14 19.28 1.35
CA TYR A 546 39.76 19.50 1.80
C TYR A 546 38.75 18.63 1.05
N LYS A 547 38.91 18.43 -0.26
CA LYS A 547 38.05 17.51 -1.03
C LYS A 547 38.13 16.07 -0.48
N MET A 548 39.33 15.62 -0.10
CA MET A 548 39.54 14.28 0.43
C MET A 548 38.93 14.13 1.82
N LEU A 549 39.07 15.16 2.68
CA LEU A 549 38.42 15.22 4.00
C LEU A 549 36.89 15.21 3.87
N ALA A 550 36.32 15.95 2.92
CA ALA A 550 34.89 15.93 2.63
C ALA A 550 34.40 14.58 2.07
N GLY A 551 35.21 13.93 1.22
CA GLY A 551 34.90 12.59 0.72
C GLY A 551 34.99 11.49 1.78
N LEU A 552 35.77 11.71 2.84
CA LEU A 552 35.86 10.82 4.01
C LEU A 552 34.68 11.03 4.97
N GLY A 553 34.25 12.28 5.14
CA GLY A 553 33.17 12.66 6.06
C GLY A 553 33.58 12.59 7.53
N GLY A 554 32.59 12.73 8.41
CA GLY A 554 32.75 12.62 9.87
C GLY A 554 33.22 13.90 10.56
N LYS A 555 32.94 13.96 11.87
CA LYS A 555 33.13 15.14 12.72
C LYS A 555 34.54 15.73 12.66
N LYS A 556 35.58 14.89 12.72
CA LYS A 556 36.98 15.35 12.71
C LYS A 556 37.39 15.99 11.39
N SER A 557 36.98 15.40 10.26
CA SER A 557 37.16 15.99 8.93
C SER A 557 36.41 17.31 8.82
N LEU A 558 35.18 17.36 9.34
CA LEU A 558 34.33 18.55 9.28
C LEU A 558 34.96 19.71 10.06
N GLU A 559 35.42 19.46 11.28
CA GLU A 559 36.12 20.44 12.12
C GLU A 559 37.38 20.97 11.41
N ALA A 560 38.17 20.10 10.78
CA ALA A 560 39.36 20.51 10.04
C ALA A 560 39.03 21.39 8.82
N VAL A 561 37.98 21.06 8.06
CA VAL A 561 37.54 21.87 6.92
C VAL A 561 36.99 23.22 7.39
N GLN A 562 36.19 23.25 8.47
CA GLN A 562 35.70 24.49 9.07
C GLN A 562 36.84 25.40 9.56
N ASN A 563 37.85 24.81 10.21
CA ASN A 563 39.04 25.56 10.66
C ASN A 563 39.83 26.09 9.45
N GLY A 564 39.96 25.31 8.38
CA GLY A 564 40.55 25.73 7.12
C GLY A 564 39.92 26.99 6.53
N PHE A 565 38.59 27.12 6.64
CA PHE A 565 37.89 28.34 6.26
C PHE A 565 38.13 29.49 7.25
N LYS A 566 38.08 29.23 8.56
CA LYS A 566 38.20 30.26 9.60
C LYS A 566 39.59 30.89 9.68
N THR A 567 40.65 30.10 9.55
CA THR A 567 42.04 30.54 9.80
C THR A 567 42.93 30.51 8.56
N GLY A 568 42.47 29.94 7.45
CA GLY A 568 43.24 29.83 6.21
C GLY A 568 43.29 31.11 5.38
N ASN A 569 44.24 31.16 4.44
CA ASN A 569 44.28 32.18 3.39
C ASN A 569 43.13 31.99 2.37
N GLU A 570 42.98 32.91 1.43
CA GLU A 570 41.88 32.90 0.45
C GLU A 570 41.78 31.59 -0.37
N LEU A 571 42.92 30.96 -0.72
CA LEU A 571 42.95 29.68 -1.43
C LEU A 571 42.39 28.54 -0.57
N ASN A 572 42.79 28.47 0.70
CA ASN A 572 42.26 27.49 1.65
C ASN A 572 40.78 27.74 1.94
N GLN A 573 40.35 28.99 2.06
CA GLN A 573 38.94 29.36 2.23
C GLN A 573 38.08 28.87 1.07
N LYS A 574 38.49 29.16 -0.18
CA LYS A 574 37.79 28.71 -1.40
C LYS A 574 37.67 27.19 -1.48
N ALA A 575 38.73 26.46 -1.14
CA ALA A 575 38.73 25.00 -1.17
C ALA A 575 37.91 24.39 -0.01
N ALA A 576 37.97 24.99 1.18
CA ALA A 576 37.20 24.54 2.33
C ALA A 576 35.69 24.69 2.12
N ILE A 577 35.22 25.83 1.60
CA ILE A 577 33.79 26.01 1.32
C ILE A 577 33.31 25.09 0.18
N ALA A 578 34.12 24.87 -0.85
CA ALA A 578 33.80 23.90 -1.91
C ALA A 578 33.72 22.47 -1.36
N ALA A 579 34.59 22.11 -0.41
CA ALA A 579 34.56 20.82 0.26
C ALA A 579 33.31 20.65 1.14
N LEU A 580 32.92 21.68 1.89
CA LEU A 580 31.66 21.67 2.65
C LEU A 580 30.45 21.48 1.72
N ALA A 581 30.41 22.14 0.57
CA ALA A 581 29.35 21.99 -0.42
C ALA A 581 29.32 20.60 -1.09
N PHE A 582 30.46 19.92 -1.16
CA PHE A 582 30.61 18.57 -1.74
C PHE A 582 30.41 17.43 -0.72
N TRP A 583 30.08 17.76 0.54
CA TRP A 583 29.95 16.75 1.59
C TRP A 583 29.01 15.61 1.21
N THR A 584 29.30 14.41 1.71
CA THR A 584 28.59 13.18 1.31
C THR A 584 27.23 13.03 1.95
N ASP A 585 26.97 13.75 3.04
CA ASP A 585 25.74 13.75 3.83
C ASP A 585 25.42 15.18 4.31
N SER A 586 24.40 15.30 5.16
CA SER A 586 23.91 16.60 5.65
C SER A 586 24.70 17.20 6.81
N GLU A 587 25.78 16.56 7.31
CA GLU A 587 26.57 17.08 8.44
C GLU A 587 27.13 18.49 8.16
N ALA A 588 27.47 18.79 6.90
CA ALA A 588 27.97 20.10 6.49
C ALA A 588 26.88 21.16 6.25
N ALA A 589 25.59 20.81 6.27
CA ALA A 589 24.51 21.75 6.01
C ALA A 589 24.47 22.87 7.06
N ARG A 590 24.54 22.53 8.36
CA ARG A 590 24.53 23.55 9.43
C ARG A 590 25.75 24.49 9.38
N PRO A 591 27.00 23.98 9.22
CA PRO A 591 28.15 24.83 8.95
C PRO A 591 27.98 25.78 7.76
N LEU A 592 27.41 25.30 6.64
CA LEU A 592 27.20 26.12 5.44
C LEU A 592 26.21 27.26 5.68
N ILE A 593 25.05 26.96 6.28
CA ILE A 593 24.03 28.00 6.49
C ILE A 593 24.49 29.05 7.51
N GLN A 594 25.22 28.65 8.54
CA GLN A 594 25.86 29.58 9.48
C GLN A 594 26.90 30.46 8.78
N LEU A 595 27.74 29.87 7.93
CA LEU A 595 28.73 30.61 7.16
C LEU A 595 28.06 31.62 6.23
N ALA A 596 26.98 31.24 5.54
CA ALA A 596 26.20 32.12 4.69
C ALA A 596 25.67 33.37 5.42
N GLY A 597 25.24 33.21 6.68
CA GLY A 597 24.75 34.31 7.51
C GLY A 597 25.84 35.19 8.14
N GLN A 598 27.06 34.67 8.31
CA GLN A 598 28.14 35.33 9.05
C GLN A 598 29.21 35.97 8.16
N THR A 599 29.46 35.43 6.98
CA THR A 599 30.51 35.93 6.09
C THR A 599 30.16 37.29 5.50
N LYS A 600 31.16 38.18 5.41
CA LYS A 600 31.03 39.46 4.70
C LYS A 600 31.34 39.35 3.21
N ASN A 601 31.94 38.24 2.78
CA ASN A 601 32.26 37.99 1.37
C ASN A 601 31.02 37.42 0.67
N SER A 602 30.48 38.15 -0.30
CA SER A 602 29.28 37.77 -1.06
C SER A 602 29.43 36.48 -1.85
N ASP A 603 30.62 36.21 -2.39
CA ASP A 603 30.86 35.00 -3.18
C ASP A 603 30.85 33.76 -2.27
N PHE A 604 31.44 33.88 -1.08
CA PHE A 604 31.37 32.82 -0.07
C PHE A 604 29.96 32.65 0.47
N ALA A 605 29.20 33.73 0.68
CA ALA A 605 27.79 33.61 1.07
C ALA A 605 26.98 32.85 0.02
N ASN A 606 27.17 33.18 -1.26
CA ASN A 606 26.46 32.54 -2.36
C ASN A 606 26.81 31.07 -2.49
N GLN A 607 28.11 30.73 -2.48
CA GLN A 607 28.57 29.34 -2.55
C GLN A 607 28.11 28.53 -1.34
N ALA A 608 27.99 29.14 -0.17
CA ALA A 608 27.47 28.49 1.03
C ALA A 608 25.98 28.13 0.89
N ILE A 609 25.17 29.06 0.36
CA ILE A 609 23.74 28.82 0.12
C ILE A 609 23.55 27.74 -0.96
N GLU A 610 24.27 27.82 -2.08
CA GLU A 610 24.19 26.81 -3.15
C GLU A 610 24.60 25.42 -2.66
N GLY A 611 25.71 25.35 -1.91
CA GLY A 611 26.16 24.12 -1.26
C GLY A 611 25.12 23.58 -0.29
N TYR A 612 24.54 24.44 0.55
CA TYR A 612 23.50 24.07 1.50
C TYR A 612 22.29 23.46 0.78
N LEU A 613 21.74 24.13 -0.22
CA LEU A 613 20.61 23.63 -1.01
C LEU A 613 20.95 22.31 -1.71
N GLY A 614 22.17 22.19 -2.24
CA GLY A 614 22.69 20.94 -2.80
C GLY A 614 22.69 19.77 -1.81
N LEU A 615 23.03 20.01 -0.54
CA LEU A 615 22.96 18.99 0.52
C LEU A 615 21.52 18.69 0.91
N ILE A 616 20.66 19.70 1.07
CA ILE A 616 19.25 19.50 1.44
C ILE A 616 18.50 18.67 0.39
N ARG A 617 18.77 18.89 -0.91
CA ARG A 617 18.19 18.11 -2.01
C ARG A 617 18.57 16.63 -1.96
N LYS A 618 19.81 16.32 -1.58
CA LYS A 618 20.34 14.95 -1.49
C LYS A 618 19.91 14.26 -0.20
N ALA A 619 19.63 15.02 0.85
CA ALA A 619 19.28 14.48 2.15
C ALA A 619 17.89 13.84 2.15
N ASP A 620 17.79 12.70 2.83
CA ASP A 620 16.54 11.98 3.05
C ASP A 620 15.80 12.53 4.29
N TYR A 621 15.47 13.82 4.23
CA TYR A 621 14.69 14.48 5.27
C TYR A 621 13.19 14.37 4.98
N PRO A 622 12.34 14.23 6.02
CA PRO A 622 10.89 14.40 5.88
C PRO A 622 10.55 15.77 5.28
N ALA A 623 9.39 15.83 4.62
CA ALA A 623 8.83 17.04 4.00
C ALA A 623 8.94 18.29 4.90
N GLU A 624 8.55 18.11 6.15
CA GLU A 624 8.47 19.15 7.17
C GLU A 624 9.84 19.66 7.58
N GLN A 625 10.80 18.76 7.79
CA GLN A 625 12.17 19.17 8.05
C GLN A 625 12.78 19.89 6.83
N LYS A 626 12.53 19.41 5.60
CA LYS A 626 12.99 20.10 4.38
C LYS A 626 12.44 21.51 4.28
N LEU A 627 11.14 21.69 4.54
CA LEU A 627 10.53 23.02 4.55
C LEU A 627 11.23 23.96 5.53
N LEU A 628 11.46 23.53 6.77
CA LEU A 628 12.10 24.36 7.79
C LEU A 628 13.50 24.82 7.36
N LEU A 629 14.29 23.90 6.80
CA LEU A 629 15.63 24.17 6.26
C LEU A 629 15.59 25.13 5.05
N LEU A 630 14.66 24.92 4.12
CA LEU A 630 14.47 25.81 2.97
C LEU A 630 14.02 27.22 3.38
N ARG A 631 13.21 27.34 4.44
CA ARG A 631 12.80 28.64 5.00
C ARG A 631 13.96 29.37 5.66
N GLU A 632 14.85 28.65 6.34
CA GLU A 632 16.09 29.23 6.88
C GLU A 632 16.95 29.80 5.74
N ALA A 633 17.16 29.02 4.67
CA ALA A 633 17.85 29.51 3.46
C ALA A 633 17.16 30.73 2.84
N MET A 634 15.82 30.75 2.78
CA MET A 634 15.07 31.88 2.23
C MET A 634 15.32 33.17 3.02
N SER A 635 15.47 33.08 4.34
CA SER A 635 15.75 34.24 5.20
C SER A 635 17.14 34.83 4.98
N LEU A 636 18.09 34.04 4.48
CA LEU A 636 19.47 34.43 4.22
C LEU A 636 19.75 34.76 2.75
N ALA A 637 18.89 34.28 1.83
CA ALA A 637 19.00 34.54 0.40
C ALA A 637 19.10 36.04 0.09
N LYS A 638 20.11 36.42 -0.69
CA LYS A 638 20.38 37.82 -1.05
C LYS A 638 20.02 38.15 -2.49
N THR A 639 19.84 37.13 -3.32
CA THR A 639 19.54 37.29 -4.75
C THR A 639 18.19 36.67 -5.11
N THR A 640 17.52 37.27 -6.10
CA THR A 640 16.27 36.70 -6.65
C THR A 640 16.48 35.29 -7.20
N ALA A 641 17.66 34.98 -7.76
CA ALA A 641 17.97 33.64 -8.28
C ALA A 641 17.93 32.59 -7.15
N GLN A 642 18.56 32.88 -6.01
CA GLN A 642 18.50 31.99 -4.83
C GLN A 642 17.06 31.83 -4.33
N GLN A 643 16.31 32.92 -4.23
CA GLN A 643 14.91 32.85 -3.79
C GLN A 643 14.05 31.99 -4.73
N GLN A 644 14.22 32.14 -6.05
CA GLN A 644 13.52 31.31 -7.04
C GLN A 644 13.94 29.84 -6.94
N GLU A 645 15.22 29.56 -6.71
CA GLU A 645 15.73 28.21 -6.53
C GLU A 645 15.13 27.53 -5.29
N ILE A 646 15.08 28.26 -4.16
CA ILE A 646 14.45 27.79 -2.93
C ILE A 646 12.95 27.52 -3.13
N LEU A 647 12.24 28.41 -3.83
CA LEU A 647 10.82 28.20 -4.15
C LEU A 647 10.60 26.95 -5.01
N LYS A 648 11.49 26.65 -5.96
CA LYS A 648 11.42 25.40 -6.73
C LYS A 648 11.67 24.19 -5.84
N ASP A 649 12.62 24.28 -4.91
CA ASP A 649 12.92 23.18 -3.99
C ASP A 649 11.78 22.85 -3.01
N LEU A 650 10.87 23.79 -2.75
CA LEU A 650 9.66 23.50 -1.96
C LEU A 650 8.78 22.42 -2.61
N GLU A 651 8.87 22.24 -3.94
CA GLU A 651 8.22 21.12 -4.63
C GLU A 651 8.78 19.77 -4.22
N ASN A 652 9.94 19.69 -3.56
CA ASN A 652 10.49 18.46 -3.01
C ASN A 652 10.06 18.23 -1.54
N ALA A 653 9.53 19.25 -0.86
CA ALA A 653 8.92 19.12 0.46
C ALA A 653 7.43 18.71 0.34
N LYS A 654 6.65 19.35 -0.54
CA LYS A 654 5.23 19.01 -0.86
C LYS A 654 4.24 18.99 0.31
N SER A 655 4.53 19.66 1.41
CA SER A 655 3.59 19.73 2.53
C SER A 655 2.60 20.88 2.45
N PHE A 656 1.54 20.83 3.28
CA PHE A 656 0.59 21.93 3.41
C PHE A 656 1.31 23.24 3.80
N ASN A 657 2.23 23.21 4.75
CA ASN A 657 2.99 24.40 5.12
C ASN A 657 3.90 24.88 3.98
N SER A 658 4.37 23.99 3.10
CA SER A 658 5.13 24.36 1.90
C SER A 658 4.24 25.10 0.89
N LEU A 659 3.00 24.63 0.70
CA LEU A 659 1.98 25.30 -0.11
C LEU A 659 1.70 26.71 0.41
N ILE A 660 1.45 26.84 1.72
CA ILE A 660 1.18 28.14 2.34
C ILE A 660 2.40 29.06 2.23
N PHE A 661 3.61 28.56 2.48
CA PHE A 661 4.83 29.35 2.41
C PHE A 661 5.10 29.87 0.98
N ALA A 662 4.99 29.01 -0.04
CA ALA A 662 5.11 29.44 -1.44
C ALA A 662 4.05 30.49 -1.82
N GLY A 663 2.83 30.34 -1.28
CA GLY A 663 1.73 31.29 -1.45
C GLY A 663 2.04 32.72 -1.02
N LYS A 664 2.94 32.92 -0.04
CA LYS A 664 3.36 34.25 0.46
C LYS A 664 4.06 35.08 -0.62
N TYR A 665 4.58 34.45 -1.68
CA TYR A 665 5.35 35.10 -2.75
C TYR A 665 4.56 35.30 -4.07
N LEU A 666 3.26 34.99 -4.10
CA LEU A 666 2.42 35.16 -5.30
C LEU A 666 2.24 36.64 -5.72
N ASP A 667 2.43 37.56 -4.78
CA ASP A 667 2.30 39.00 -5.02
C ASP A 667 3.66 39.71 -5.16
N ASP A 668 4.76 38.98 -5.06
CA ASP A 668 6.11 39.50 -5.32
C ASP A 668 6.39 39.54 -6.83
N PRO A 669 6.66 40.71 -7.45
CA PRO A 669 6.83 40.81 -8.90
C PRO A 669 7.96 39.94 -9.48
N ALA A 670 9.03 39.72 -8.71
CA ALA A 670 10.22 38.98 -9.14
C ALA A 670 10.08 37.46 -8.91
N LEU A 671 9.22 37.05 -7.98
CA LEU A 671 9.04 35.66 -7.57
C LEU A 671 7.69 35.04 -7.98
N GLN A 672 6.68 35.85 -8.31
CA GLN A 672 5.29 35.42 -8.55
C GLN A 672 5.15 34.26 -9.55
N ALA A 673 5.97 34.22 -10.61
CA ALA A 673 5.87 33.16 -11.63
C ALA A 673 6.37 31.81 -11.07
N THR A 674 7.49 31.81 -10.36
CA THR A 674 8.02 30.63 -9.69
C THR A 674 7.07 30.18 -8.58
N ALA A 675 6.62 31.12 -7.74
CA ALA A 675 5.68 30.84 -6.66
C ALA A 675 4.36 30.23 -7.19
N ALA A 676 3.81 30.74 -8.30
CA ALA A 676 2.60 30.20 -8.92
C ALA A 676 2.77 28.75 -9.38
N ASN A 677 3.89 28.43 -10.03
CA ASN A 677 4.18 27.04 -10.43
C ASN A 677 4.34 26.13 -9.21
N THR A 678 5.11 26.57 -8.19
CA THR A 678 5.30 25.82 -6.94
C THR A 678 3.97 25.56 -6.23
N VAL A 679 3.13 26.59 -6.06
CA VAL A 679 1.80 26.47 -5.41
C VAL A 679 0.91 25.48 -6.15
N MET A 680 0.85 25.59 -7.49
CA MET A 680 0.09 24.64 -8.31
C MET A 680 0.63 23.22 -8.15
N ASN A 681 1.93 23.01 -8.30
CA ASN A 681 2.54 21.67 -8.25
C ASN A 681 2.34 20.98 -6.90
N ILE A 682 2.43 21.73 -5.79
CA ILE A 682 2.18 21.18 -4.45
C ILE A 682 0.69 20.88 -4.26
N ALA A 683 -0.20 21.83 -4.58
CA ALA A 683 -1.63 21.66 -4.36
C ALA A 683 -2.23 20.51 -5.18
N LEU A 684 -1.87 20.40 -6.46
CA LEU A 684 -2.45 19.40 -7.37
C LEU A 684 -1.91 17.98 -7.11
N ALA A 685 -0.81 17.85 -6.37
CA ALA A 685 -0.21 16.56 -6.04
C ALA A 685 -0.94 15.80 -4.92
N ASP A 686 -1.71 16.49 -4.07
CA ASP A 686 -2.39 15.88 -2.92
C ASP A 686 -3.84 16.38 -2.80
N LYS A 687 -4.79 15.51 -3.15
CA LYS A 687 -6.24 15.78 -3.09
C LYS A 687 -6.75 16.02 -1.67
N SER A 688 -5.96 15.72 -0.63
CA SER A 688 -6.29 16.04 0.75
C SER A 688 -6.15 17.53 1.07
N TYR A 689 -5.51 18.33 0.21
CA TYR A 689 -5.45 19.78 0.33
C TYR A 689 -6.72 20.42 -0.24
N HIS A 690 -7.59 20.86 0.65
CA HIS A 690 -8.88 21.45 0.30
C HIS A 690 -9.22 22.62 1.22
N GLY A 691 -10.40 23.20 1.01
CA GLY A 691 -10.90 24.31 1.82
C GLY A 691 -10.52 25.70 1.29
N THR A 692 -10.90 26.71 2.07
CA THR A 692 -10.86 28.12 1.71
C THR A 692 -9.44 28.63 1.46
N LEU A 693 -8.45 28.21 2.26
CA LEU A 693 -7.05 28.60 2.08
C LEU A 693 -6.48 28.11 0.76
N VAL A 694 -6.68 26.81 0.44
CA VAL A 694 -6.18 26.20 -0.79
C VAL A 694 -6.86 26.84 -2.00
N LYS A 695 -8.18 27.02 -1.95
CA LYS A 695 -8.94 27.70 -2.99
C LYS A 695 -8.40 29.10 -3.26
N SER A 696 -8.22 29.91 -2.21
CA SER A 696 -7.72 31.28 -2.33
C SER A 696 -6.32 31.33 -2.98
N LEU A 697 -5.41 30.42 -2.59
CA LEU A 697 -4.09 30.32 -3.19
C LEU A 697 -4.16 29.92 -4.67
N LEU A 698 -4.98 28.93 -5.02
CA LEU A 698 -5.15 28.47 -6.40
C LEU A 698 -5.82 29.52 -7.30
N ASP A 699 -6.81 30.24 -6.78
CA ASP A 699 -7.45 31.36 -7.48
C ASP A 699 -6.43 32.47 -7.77
N LYS A 700 -5.60 32.83 -6.79
CA LYS A 700 -4.49 33.78 -7.00
C LYS A 700 -3.47 33.24 -8.01
N THR A 701 -3.07 31.97 -7.88
CA THR A 701 -2.12 31.32 -8.79
C THR A 701 -2.58 31.40 -10.24
N MET A 702 -3.88 31.15 -10.52
CA MET A 702 -4.43 31.28 -11.88
C MET A 702 -4.23 32.69 -12.48
N LEU A 703 -4.22 33.75 -11.67
CA LEU A 703 -3.97 35.11 -12.14
C LEU A 703 -2.49 35.39 -12.48
N LYS A 704 -1.57 34.61 -11.90
CA LYS A 704 -0.12 34.79 -12.05
C LYS A 704 0.48 33.90 -13.14
N LEU A 705 -0.20 32.81 -13.52
CA LEU A 705 0.22 31.92 -14.61
C LEU A 705 0.11 32.62 -15.98
N LYS A 706 1.23 32.69 -16.70
CA LYS A 706 1.39 33.32 -18.03
C LYS A 706 2.22 32.42 -18.96
N GLY A 707 2.19 32.68 -20.26
CA GLY A 707 2.95 31.92 -21.27
C GLY A 707 2.10 30.89 -22.01
N ALA A 708 2.72 30.18 -22.96
CA ALA A 708 2.02 29.26 -23.87
C ALA A 708 1.30 28.11 -23.14
N ASP A 709 1.85 27.62 -22.04
CA ASP A 709 1.30 26.52 -21.25
C ASP A 709 0.29 26.98 -20.16
N GLY A 710 0.15 28.30 -19.97
CA GLY A 710 -0.60 28.87 -18.84
C GLY A 710 -2.09 28.52 -18.84
N GLU A 711 -2.73 28.39 -20.01
CA GLU A 711 -4.15 27.99 -20.06
C GLU A 711 -4.37 26.51 -19.72
N TYR A 712 -3.45 25.62 -20.11
CA TYR A 712 -3.52 24.22 -19.72
C TYR A 712 -3.40 24.06 -18.19
N GLN A 713 -2.46 24.79 -17.59
CA GLN A 713 -2.27 24.83 -16.14
C GLN A 713 -3.52 25.36 -15.40
N LYS A 714 -4.13 26.45 -15.90
CA LYS A 714 -5.39 26.98 -15.34
C LYS A 714 -6.54 25.98 -15.46
N GLN A 715 -6.64 25.22 -16.55
CA GLN A 715 -7.65 24.17 -16.69
C GLN A 715 -7.47 23.07 -15.65
N ALA A 716 -6.24 22.65 -15.38
CA ALA A 716 -5.95 21.67 -14.32
C ALA A 716 -6.38 22.18 -12.94
N ILE A 717 -6.10 23.46 -12.62
CA ILE A 717 -6.55 24.10 -11.37
C ILE A 717 -8.08 24.15 -11.30
N ARG A 718 -8.77 24.57 -12.35
CA ARG A 718 -10.25 24.60 -12.39
C ARG A 718 -10.86 23.21 -12.15
N LYS A 719 -10.29 22.17 -12.74
CA LYS A 719 -10.70 20.79 -12.51
C LYS A 719 -10.50 20.38 -11.05
N TYR A 720 -9.32 20.66 -10.49
CA TYR A 720 -9.03 20.38 -9.08
C TYR A 720 -10.04 21.06 -8.14
N LEU A 721 -10.31 22.35 -8.37
CA LEU A 721 -11.29 23.11 -7.59
C LEU A 721 -12.73 22.60 -7.73
N ALA A 722 -13.10 22.04 -8.89
CA ALA A 722 -14.42 21.46 -9.12
C ALA A 722 -14.60 20.08 -8.43
N GLU A 723 -13.52 19.31 -8.30
CA GLU A 723 -13.51 18.00 -7.62
C GLU A 723 -13.26 18.10 -6.10
N MET A 724 -12.88 19.27 -5.61
CA MET A 724 -12.51 19.49 -4.21
C MET A 724 -13.69 19.23 -3.25
N PRO A 725 -13.48 18.55 -2.10
CA PRO A 725 -14.50 18.38 -1.08
C PRO A 725 -15.11 19.70 -0.61
N LYS A 726 -16.40 19.67 -0.22
CA LYS A 726 -17.12 20.83 0.32
C LYS A 726 -16.78 21.15 1.78
N GLU A 727 -16.16 20.20 2.47
CA GLU A 727 -15.72 20.35 3.85
C GLU A 727 -14.61 21.41 3.93
N GLU A 728 -14.50 22.07 5.08
CA GLU A 728 -13.43 23.03 5.29
C GLU A 728 -12.12 22.28 5.56
N GLY A 729 -11.03 22.81 5.00
CA GLY A 729 -9.69 22.26 5.22
C GLY A 729 -9.05 22.85 6.47
N PHE A 730 -7.73 23.04 6.41
CA PHE A 730 -7.04 23.82 7.43
C PHE A 730 -7.46 25.29 7.39
N VAL A 731 -7.71 25.86 8.57
CA VAL A 731 -7.98 27.28 8.79
C VAL A 731 -6.91 27.89 9.68
N THR A 732 -6.68 29.19 9.51
CA THR A 732 -5.69 29.95 10.30
C THR A 732 -6.18 30.20 11.72
N MET A 733 -5.45 29.71 12.73
CA MET A 733 -5.71 30.04 14.14
C MET A 733 -4.99 31.31 14.60
N PHE A 734 -3.81 31.59 14.04
CA PHE A 734 -3.03 32.79 14.33
C PHE A 734 -2.81 33.60 13.06
N ASN A 735 -3.33 34.82 13.04
CA ASN A 735 -3.35 35.66 11.84
C ASN A 735 -2.02 36.39 11.55
N GLY A 736 -1.02 36.27 12.43
CA GLY A 736 0.28 36.93 12.30
C GLY A 736 0.26 38.44 12.59
N LYS A 737 -0.82 38.99 13.12
CA LYS A 737 -0.99 40.43 13.34
C LYS A 737 -1.36 40.78 14.77
N ASP A 738 -2.28 40.03 15.37
CA ASP A 738 -2.82 40.26 16.70
C ASP A 738 -3.32 38.95 17.32
N LEU A 739 -3.91 39.06 18.52
CA LEU A 739 -4.42 37.92 19.29
C LEU A 739 -5.90 37.60 18.98
N THR A 740 -6.44 38.02 17.83
CA THR A 740 -7.80 37.66 17.44
C THR A 740 -7.97 36.13 17.44
N GLY A 741 -8.98 35.64 18.15
CA GLY A 741 -9.22 34.20 18.33
C GLY A 741 -8.59 33.60 19.59
N TRP A 742 -7.81 34.39 20.33
CA TRP A 742 -7.11 34.01 21.56
C TRP A 742 -7.56 34.87 22.75
N GLN A 743 -7.41 34.34 23.96
CA GLN A 743 -7.75 34.99 25.22
C GLN A 743 -6.88 34.45 26.37
N GLY A 744 -6.85 35.16 27.50
CA GLY A 744 -6.12 34.70 28.68
C GLY A 744 -6.79 33.47 29.31
N LEU A 745 -6.00 32.51 29.81
CA LEU A 745 -6.54 31.33 30.48
C LEU A 745 -7.22 31.71 31.82
N VAL A 746 -8.46 31.23 32.02
CA VAL A 746 -9.19 31.35 33.30
C VAL A 746 -9.35 29.97 33.93
N GLU A 747 -8.60 29.70 35.01
CA GLU A 747 -8.65 28.46 35.79
C GLU A 747 -8.48 27.18 34.94
N ASP A 748 -8.47 26.02 35.59
CA ASP A 748 -8.58 24.73 34.88
C ASP A 748 -10.01 24.49 34.35
N PRO A 749 -10.20 23.65 33.31
CA PRO A 749 -11.51 23.39 32.72
C PRO A 749 -12.58 22.92 33.73
N ILE A 750 -12.20 22.17 34.78
CA ILE A 750 -13.16 21.64 35.76
C ILE A 750 -13.72 22.77 36.61
N LYS A 751 -12.86 23.64 37.15
CA LYS A 751 -13.31 24.80 37.92
C LYS A 751 -14.05 25.79 37.03
N ARG A 752 -13.52 26.08 35.83
CA ARG A 752 -14.14 27.00 34.86
C ARG A 752 -15.57 26.59 34.54
N SER A 753 -15.83 25.30 34.36
CA SER A 753 -17.18 24.77 34.07
C SER A 753 -18.20 24.96 35.20
N LYS A 754 -17.75 25.21 36.44
CA LYS A 754 -18.59 25.39 37.63
C LYS A 754 -18.83 26.85 37.99
N MET A 755 -18.17 27.79 37.32
CA MET A 755 -18.33 29.22 37.58
C MET A 755 -19.69 29.70 37.08
N ASP A 756 -20.31 30.64 37.81
CA ASP A 756 -21.47 31.32 37.28
C ASP A 756 -21.07 32.22 36.08
N PRO A 757 -21.96 32.44 35.09
CA PRO A 757 -21.61 33.18 33.88
C PRO A 757 -21.07 34.59 34.12
N LYS A 758 -21.49 35.28 35.20
CA LYS A 758 -21.06 36.64 35.50
C LYS A 758 -19.67 36.65 36.12
N ALA A 759 -19.39 35.75 37.05
CA ALA A 759 -18.06 35.59 37.62
C ALA A 759 -17.05 35.15 36.56
N LEU A 760 -17.43 34.23 35.67
CA LEU A 760 -16.57 33.81 34.55
C LEU A 760 -16.24 34.98 33.63
N ALA A 761 -17.23 35.80 33.25
CA ALA A 761 -16.98 36.97 32.42
C ALA A 761 -16.02 37.98 33.08
N ALA A 762 -16.16 38.23 34.39
CA ALA A 762 -15.25 39.11 35.13
C ALA A 762 -13.83 38.53 35.24
N ALA A 763 -13.70 37.23 35.47
CA ALA A 763 -12.40 36.55 35.50
C ALA A 763 -11.73 36.55 34.12
N GLN A 764 -12.50 36.39 33.05
CA GLN A 764 -11.99 36.44 31.68
C GLN A 764 -11.45 37.81 31.30
N GLU A 765 -12.13 38.89 31.68
CA GLU A 765 -11.64 40.25 31.44
C GLU A 765 -10.29 40.47 32.14
N LYS A 766 -10.17 40.03 33.39
CA LYS A 766 -8.91 40.10 34.14
C LYS A 766 -7.80 39.29 33.45
N ALA A 767 -8.08 38.05 33.06
CA ALA A 767 -7.11 37.19 32.39
C ALA A 767 -6.66 37.76 31.04
N ASN A 768 -7.57 38.41 30.29
CA ASN A 768 -7.24 39.06 29.02
C ASN A 768 -6.28 40.23 29.19
N ILE A 769 -6.41 41.00 30.27
CA ILE A 769 -5.48 42.08 30.60
C ILE A 769 -4.11 41.50 30.96
N GLU A 770 -4.06 40.53 31.88
CA GLU A 770 -2.80 39.91 32.35
C GLU A 770 -2.03 39.20 31.22
N MET A 771 -2.75 38.58 30.27
CA MET A 771 -2.15 37.92 29.11
C MET A 771 -1.26 38.86 28.29
N LEU A 772 -1.65 40.13 28.13
CA LEU A 772 -0.94 41.11 27.32
C LEU A 772 0.43 41.51 27.90
N ASP A 773 0.68 41.21 29.18
CA ASP A 773 1.98 41.47 29.81
C ASP A 773 3.05 40.46 29.39
N SER A 774 2.67 39.35 28.74
CA SER A 774 3.54 38.17 28.55
C SER A 774 3.50 37.58 27.15
N TRP A 775 2.38 37.76 26.45
CA TRP A 775 2.17 37.31 25.08
C TRP A 775 2.18 38.50 24.12
N HIS A 776 3.05 38.43 23.12
CA HIS A 776 3.23 39.50 22.15
C HIS A 776 3.27 38.96 20.73
N VAL A 777 2.80 39.77 19.77
CA VAL A 777 2.98 39.50 18.35
C VAL A 777 4.13 40.35 17.82
N VAL A 778 5.21 39.70 17.41
CA VAL A 778 6.43 40.36 16.91
C VAL A 778 6.81 39.76 15.57
N ASN A 779 6.90 40.60 14.52
CA ASN A 779 7.29 40.17 13.17
C ASN A 779 6.45 39.00 12.59
N GLY A 780 5.16 38.93 12.96
CA GLY A 780 4.28 37.85 12.52
C GLY A 780 4.44 36.53 13.28
N GLU A 781 5.18 36.56 14.39
CA GLU A 781 5.37 35.45 15.31
C GLU A 781 4.66 35.76 16.63
N LEU A 782 4.12 34.73 17.27
CA LEU A 782 3.50 34.81 18.59
C LEU A 782 4.53 34.39 19.65
N LEU A 783 4.96 35.33 20.48
CA LEU A 783 6.03 35.15 21.46
C LEU A 783 5.48 35.13 22.88
N PHE A 784 5.96 34.18 23.66
CA PHE A 784 5.93 34.18 25.11
C PHE A 784 7.31 34.53 25.65
N MET A 785 7.42 35.46 26.61
CA MET A 785 8.73 36.00 27.02
C MET A 785 9.30 35.47 28.34
N SER A 786 8.51 35.24 29.40
CA SER A 786 9.01 34.54 30.60
C SER A 786 7.96 34.28 31.69
N HIS A 787 7.17 35.29 32.08
CA HIS A 787 6.18 35.17 33.16
C HIS A 787 4.76 35.14 32.60
N GLY A 788 3.73 34.90 33.43
CA GLY A 788 2.32 34.95 33.02
C GLY A 788 1.67 33.58 32.91
N ASN A 789 0.44 33.57 32.37
CA ASN A 789 -0.41 32.38 32.21
C ASN A 789 -0.51 31.93 30.75
N ASN A 790 -1.03 30.72 30.54
CA ASN A 790 -1.23 30.16 29.21
C ASN A 790 -2.12 31.05 28.33
N LEU A 791 -1.87 31.00 27.03
CA LEU A 791 -2.73 31.60 26.02
C LEU A 791 -3.75 30.56 25.54
N ALA A 792 -5.04 30.85 25.68
CA ALA A 792 -6.11 29.91 25.34
C ALA A 792 -6.89 30.36 24.10
N THR A 793 -7.38 29.40 23.30
CA THR A 793 -8.30 29.73 22.21
C THR A 793 -9.65 30.20 22.75
N ILE A 794 -10.30 31.14 22.05
CA ILE A 794 -11.70 31.51 22.37
C ILE A 794 -12.63 30.35 22.02
N LYS A 795 -12.43 29.76 20.84
CA LYS A 795 -13.18 28.59 20.37
C LYS A 795 -12.70 27.33 21.11
N LYS A 796 -13.65 26.47 21.46
CA LYS A 796 -13.39 25.10 21.93
C LYS A 796 -13.30 24.16 20.74
N TYR A 797 -12.39 23.19 20.80
CA TYR A 797 -12.17 22.23 19.75
C TYR A 797 -12.42 20.80 20.25
N GLY A 798 -13.14 20.03 19.44
CA GLY A 798 -13.35 18.59 19.63
C GLY A 798 -12.24 17.79 18.95
N ASP A 799 -12.59 16.97 17.96
CA ASP A 799 -11.61 16.25 17.15
C ASP A 799 -10.99 17.20 16.12
N PHE A 800 -9.66 17.20 16.01
CA PHE A 800 -8.95 18.10 15.12
C PHE A 800 -7.59 17.56 14.71
N GLU A 801 -7.08 18.16 13.65
CA GLU A 801 -5.69 18.10 13.25
C GLU A 801 -5.11 19.50 13.26
N MET A 802 -3.96 19.68 13.92
CA MET A 802 -3.29 20.97 14.12
C MET A 802 -1.89 20.92 13.53
N LEU A 803 -1.52 21.98 12.80
CA LEU A 803 -0.18 22.26 12.35
C LEU A 803 0.33 23.50 13.09
N VAL A 804 1.56 23.43 13.62
CA VAL A 804 2.15 24.54 14.36
C VAL A 804 3.66 24.51 14.28
N ASP A 805 4.25 25.60 13.82
CA ASP A 805 5.68 25.83 13.95
C ASP A 805 5.97 26.45 15.31
N TRP A 806 7.00 25.96 15.99
CA TRP A 806 7.45 26.47 17.28
C TRP A 806 8.98 26.47 17.39
N LYS A 807 9.53 27.32 18.27
CA LYS A 807 10.93 27.22 18.71
C LYS A 807 11.08 27.72 20.14
N ILE A 808 11.96 27.06 20.89
CA ILE A 808 12.46 27.60 22.16
C ILE A 808 13.59 28.57 21.84
N ILE A 809 13.53 29.76 22.41
CA ILE A 809 14.58 30.76 22.28
C ILE A 809 15.65 30.46 23.33
N ASP A 810 16.92 30.38 22.93
CA ASP A 810 18.02 30.09 23.86
C ASP A 810 18.26 31.30 24.79
N ASP A 811 17.85 31.18 26.05
CA ASP A 811 18.14 32.14 27.11
C ASP A 811 19.40 31.79 27.92
N HIS A 812 20.15 30.77 27.46
CA HIS A 812 21.35 30.20 28.05
C HIS A 812 21.17 29.63 29.46
N LYS A 813 19.92 29.35 29.89
CA LYS A 813 19.65 28.74 31.21
C LYS A 813 19.47 27.23 31.17
N GLN A 814 19.40 26.62 29.97
CA GLN A 814 19.19 25.18 29.76
C GLN A 814 17.93 24.63 30.47
N LYS A 815 16.86 25.44 30.47
CA LYS A 815 15.61 25.16 31.18
C LYS A 815 14.37 25.29 30.30
N GLY A 816 14.55 25.30 28.98
CA GLY A 816 13.48 25.47 28.00
C GLY A 816 12.30 24.53 28.25
N ASP A 817 11.11 25.11 28.50
CA ASP A 817 9.88 24.36 28.75
C ASP A 817 8.64 25.08 28.25
N ALA A 818 7.85 24.37 27.46
CA ALA A 818 6.54 24.77 26.99
C ALA A 818 5.74 23.54 26.54
N GLY A 819 4.57 23.76 25.98
CA GLY A 819 3.74 22.69 25.48
C GLY A 819 2.44 23.24 24.94
N ILE A 820 1.67 22.33 24.33
CA ILE A 820 0.36 22.65 23.77
C ILE A 820 -0.67 21.76 24.46
N TYR A 821 -1.46 22.33 25.35
CA TYR A 821 -2.57 21.63 26.00
C TYR A 821 -3.66 21.37 24.99
N LEU A 822 -4.02 20.10 24.85
CA LEU A 822 -5.11 19.69 23.97
C LEU A 822 -6.39 19.64 24.79
N ARG A 823 -7.41 20.40 24.40
CA ARG A 823 -8.67 20.49 25.17
C ARG A 823 -8.43 20.82 26.65
N GLY A 824 -7.48 21.73 26.92
CA GLY A 824 -7.10 22.17 28.25
C GLY A 824 -6.55 21.08 29.17
N SER A 825 -6.19 19.89 28.65
CA SER A 825 -5.74 18.77 29.48
C SER A 825 -5.12 17.62 28.68
N PRO A 826 -4.01 17.04 29.14
CA PRO A 826 -2.64 17.56 29.23
C PRO A 826 -2.04 17.99 27.88
N GLN A 827 -0.76 18.32 27.92
CA GLN A 827 0.01 18.89 26.83
C GLN A 827 0.78 17.87 25.98
N VAL A 828 0.89 18.20 24.69
CA VAL A 828 2.01 17.77 23.86
C VAL A 828 3.22 18.60 24.27
N GLN A 829 4.26 17.94 24.74
CA GLN A 829 5.38 18.57 25.42
C GLN A 829 6.40 19.19 24.44
N ILE A 830 6.97 20.33 24.82
CA ILE A 830 8.06 21.04 24.13
C ILE A 830 9.19 21.30 25.14
N TRP A 831 10.41 20.82 24.87
CA TRP A 831 11.54 21.00 25.79
C TRP A 831 12.89 21.27 25.14
N ASP A 832 13.78 21.83 25.95
CA ASP A 832 15.22 21.72 25.74
C ASP A 832 15.72 20.34 26.20
N ASN A 833 16.26 19.55 25.26
CA ASN A 833 16.78 18.20 25.52
C ASN A 833 17.96 18.18 26.52
N ALA A 834 18.60 19.33 26.78
CA ALA A 834 19.63 19.45 27.81
C ALA A 834 19.07 19.33 29.24
N ARG A 835 17.74 19.43 29.42
CA ARG A 835 17.07 19.33 30.73
C ARG A 835 16.91 17.88 31.21
N ILE A 836 18.04 17.17 31.32
CA ILE A 836 18.13 15.74 31.65
C ILE A 836 17.52 15.41 33.03
N SER A 837 17.65 16.33 34.00
CA SER A 837 17.09 16.17 35.36
C SER A 837 15.58 15.94 35.37
N ASP A 838 14.89 16.48 34.38
CA ASP A 838 13.44 16.42 34.24
C ASP A 838 13.02 15.39 33.18
N GLY A 839 13.97 14.61 32.65
CA GLY A 839 13.69 13.56 31.67
C GLY A 839 13.60 14.03 30.21
N ALA A 840 13.97 15.29 29.90
CA ALA A 840 13.81 15.87 28.57
C ALA A 840 14.73 15.27 27.48
N GLN A 841 15.70 14.43 27.85
CA GLN A 841 16.62 13.79 26.89
C GLN A 841 15.91 12.87 25.87
N VAL A 842 14.64 12.55 26.11
CA VAL A 842 13.83 11.73 25.19
C VAL A 842 13.24 12.53 24.03
N GLY A 843 13.30 13.87 24.08
CA GLY A 843 12.79 14.77 23.04
C GLY A 843 11.38 15.31 23.30
N SER A 844 10.91 16.16 22.39
CA SER A 844 9.57 16.76 22.42
C SER A 844 8.51 15.87 21.74
N GLY A 845 7.23 16.23 21.91
CA GLY A 845 6.09 15.58 21.25
C GLY A 845 5.41 14.47 22.07
N GLY A 846 5.97 14.12 23.23
CA GLY A 846 5.36 13.21 24.19
C GLY A 846 4.18 13.83 24.96
N LEU A 847 3.38 12.97 25.62
CA LEU A 847 2.22 13.34 26.42
C LEU A 847 2.57 13.29 27.91
N TYR A 848 3.47 14.17 28.36
CA TYR A 848 4.26 13.97 29.59
C TYR A 848 3.45 13.82 30.89
N ASN A 849 2.20 14.27 30.87
CA ASN A 849 1.29 14.17 32.00
C ASN A 849 0.40 12.92 31.98
N ASN A 850 0.57 11.98 31.04
CA ASN A 850 0.01 10.63 31.16
C ASN A 850 0.75 9.83 32.26
N GLN A 851 0.00 9.11 33.11
CA GLN A 851 0.57 8.25 34.15
C GLN A 851 0.42 6.76 33.86
N VAL A 852 -0.68 6.39 33.21
CA VAL A 852 -1.03 5.00 32.86
C VAL A 852 -0.66 4.71 31.41
N ASN A 853 -0.97 5.64 30.51
CA ASN A 853 -0.63 5.54 29.09
C ASN A 853 0.78 6.08 28.83
N GLU A 854 1.34 5.75 27.67
CA GLU A 854 2.67 6.22 27.28
C GLU A 854 2.74 7.75 27.32
N SER A 855 3.82 8.25 27.92
CA SER A 855 4.05 9.69 28.11
C SER A 855 5.28 10.18 27.36
N LYS A 856 6.21 9.27 27.01
CA LYS A 856 7.46 9.60 26.33
C LYS A 856 7.28 9.48 24.81
N PRO A 857 7.97 10.32 24.03
CA PRO A 857 8.00 10.17 22.58
C PRO A 857 8.77 8.90 22.17
N LEU A 858 8.46 8.41 20.98
CA LEU A 858 9.09 7.23 20.35
C LEU A 858 10.57 7.45 19.99
N LYS A 859 10.95 8.69 19.68
CA LYS A 859 12.33 9.10 19.36
C LYS A 859 12.52 10.61 19.47
N VAL A 860 13.78 11.02 19.64
CA VAL A 860 14.20 12.42 19.57
C VAL A 860 14.17 12.87 18.10
N ALA A 861 13.42 13.93 17.80
CA ALA A 861 13.34 14.53 16.47
C ALA A 861 13.48 16.07 16.49
N ASP A 862 13.82 16.63 17.64
CA ASP A 862 13.97 18.07 17.87
C ASP A 862 15.12 18.67 17.05
N ASN A 863 14.85 19.84 16.46
CA ASN A 863 15.89 20.77 16.03
C ASN A 863 16.48 21.49 17.25
N LYS A 864 17.65 22.13 17.07
CA LYS A 864 18.34 22.79 18.19
C LYS A 864 17.56 24.03 18.67
N LEU A 865 17.94 24.56 19.83
CA LEU A 865 17.44 25.86 20.29
C LEU A 865 17.67 26.94 19.21
N ASP A 866 16.76 27.92 19.17
CA ASP A 866 16.63 28.95 18.13
C ASP A 866 16.28 28.45 16.71
N GLU A 867 16.25 27.14 16.46
CA GLU A 867 15.79 26.56 15.22
C GLU A 867 14.29 26.22 15.30
N TRP A 868 13.60 26.40 14.18
CA TRP A 868 12.18 26.08 14.10
C TRP A 868 11.96 24.57 14.10
N ASN A 869 10.93 24.15 14.81
CA ASN A 869 10.34 22.83 14.78
C ASN A 869 8.91 22.95 14.26
N THR A 870 8.33 21.86 13.78
CA THR A 870 6.93 21.82 13.39
C THR A 870 6.25 20.58 13.96
N PHE A 871 5.10 20.78 14.59
CA PHE A 871 4.21 19.69 14.98
C PHE A 871 3.06 19.54 14.00
N ARG A 872 2.72 18.28 13.72
CA ARG A 872 1.41 17.86 13.26
C ARG A 872 0.76 17.02 14.34
N ILE A 873 -0.26 17.56 14.98
CA ILE A 873 -0.98 16.94 16.10
C ILE A 873 -2.36 16.52 15.60
N LEU A 874 -2.66 15.23 15.67
CA LEU A 874 -3.99 14.69 15.42
C LEU A 874 -4.61 14.27 16.75
N MET A 875 -5.70 14.92 17.14
CA MET A 875 -6.51 14.55 18.30
C MET A 875 -7.87 14.02 17.82
N LYS A 876 -8.10 12.72 17.99
CA LYS A 876 -9.35 12.05 17.58
C LYS A 876 -9.89 11.20 18.72
N GLY A 877 -11.13 11.45 19.15
CA GLY A 877 -11.67 10.86 20.37
C GLY A 877 -10.82 11.25 21.59
N ASP A 878 -10.27 10.26 22.29
CA ASP A 878 -9.33 10.43 23.39
C ASP A 878 -7.87 10.21 22.97
N ARG A 879 -7.57 10.06 21.67
CA ARG A 879 -6.24 9.67 21.20
C ARG A 879 -5.51 10.79 20.53
N VAL A 880 -4.19 10.78 20.73
CA VAL A 880 -3.27 11.76 20.16
C VAL A 880 -2.21 11.05 19.35
N THR A 881 -1.97 11.58 18.15
CA THR A 881 -0.82 11.24 17.31
C THR A 881 -0.03 12.52 17.04
N VAL A 882 1.29 12.49 17.18
CA VAL A 882 2.15 13.65 16.97
C VAL A 882 3.26 13.27 16.01
N HIS A 883 3.42 14.07 14.96
CA HIS A 883 4.65 14.10 14.18
C HIS A 883 5.43 15.37 14.52
N LEU A 884 6.73 15.23 14.78
CA LEU A 884 7.68 16.31 15.00
C LEU A 884 8.65 16.34 13.82
N ASN A 885 8.69 17.45 13.08
CA ASN A 885 9.55 17.62 11.91
C ASN A 885 9.34 16.53 10.84
N GLY A 886 8.10 16.02 10.75
CA GLY A 886 7.70 14.95 9.85
C GLY A 886 7.96 13.54 10.37
N GLU A 887 8.58 13.41 11.54
CA GLU A 887 8.85 12.13 12.19
C GLU A 887 7.75 11.77 13.20
N LEU A 888 7.23 10.55 13.14
CA LEU A 888 6.24 10.06 14.12
C LEU A 888 6.90 9.90 15.50
N VAL A 889 6.41 10.67 16.48
CA VAL A 889 6.92 10.68 17.87
C VAL A 889 5.89 10.26 18.90
N THR A 890 4.59 10.35 18.61
CA THR A 890 3.52 9.80 19.46
C THR A 890 2.50 9.13 18.53
N ASP A 891 2.16 7.87 18.78
CA ASP A 891 1.29 7.08 17.88
C ASP A 891 0.03 6.60 18.60
N ASN A 892 -1.09 7.25 18.29
CA ASN A 892 -2.43 6.82 18.69
C ASN A 892 -2.60 6.54 20.21
N VAL A 893 -1.99 7.37 21.05
CA VAL A 893 -1.94 7.20 22.51
C VAL A 893 -3.14 7.85 23.18
N ILE A 894 -3.76 7.17 24.15
CA ILE A 894 -4.88 7.71 24.95
C ILE A 894 -4.36 8.85 25.83
N LEU A 895 -5.05 9.98 25.78
CA LEU A 895 -4.81 11.17 26.58
C LEU A 895 -5.65 11.11 27.86
N GLU A 896 -5.00 11.24 29.01
CA GLU A 896 -5.66 11.18 30.31
C GLU A 896 -6.15 12.56 30.77
N ASN A 897 -7.15 12.64 31.65
CA ASN A 897 -7.54 13.93 32.24
C ASN A 897 -6.53 14.35 33.34
N TYR A 898 -5.72 15.36 33.06
CA TYR A 898 -4.69 15.84 33.98
C TYR A 898 -5.24 16.34 35.32
N TRP A 899 -6.37 17.05 35.28
CA TRP A 899 -6.93 17.78 36.41
C TRP A 899 -7.72 16.89 37.37
N ASP A 900 -8.42 15.89 36.83
CA ASP A 900 -9.06 14.84 37.61
C ASP A 900 -9.00 13.51 36.88
N ARG A 901 -8.08 12.65 37.30
CA ARG A 901 -7.86 11.31 36.73
C ARG A 901 -9.06 10.37 36.89
N LYS A 902 -10.07 10.76 37.70
CA LYS A 902 -11.34 10.04 37.87
C LYS A 902 -12.36 10.39 36.78
N LEU A 903 -12.03 11.32 35.90
CA LEU A 903 -12.87 11.74 34.77
C LEU A 903 -12.24 11.34 33.44
N PRO A 904 -13.05 11.11 32.39
CA PRO A 904 -12.55 11.01 31.02
C PRO A 904 -11.92 12.33 30.58
N ILE A 905 -11.11 12.26 29.51
CA ILE A 905 -10.64 13.47 28.83
C ILE A 905 -11.83 14.27 28.30
N PHE A 906 -11.72 15.60 28.29
CA PHE A 906 -12.79 16.46 27.77
C PHE A 906 -13.06 16.16 26.30
N SER A 907 -14.34 16.04 25.94
CA SER A 907 -14.72 15.78 24.56
C SER A 907 -14.51 17.01 23.67
N GLU A 908 -14.53 18.21 24.24
CA GLU A 908 -14.11 19.46 23.62
C GLU A 908 -13.64 20.43 24.72
N GLU A 909 -12.62 21.24 24.42
CA GLU A 909 -12.25 22.39 25.25
C GLU A 909 -11.31 23.32 24.47
N GLN A 910 -10.83 24.38 25.11
CA GLN A 910 -9.81 25.28 24.57
C GLN A 910 -8.49 24.54 24.28
N ILE A 911 -7.76 24.98 23.27
CA ILE A 911 -6.35 24.64 23.09
C ILE A 911 -5.54 25.73 23.78
N GLU A 912 -4.48 25.35 24.50
CA GLU A 912 -3.67 26.30 25.27
C GLU A 912 -2.19 26.19 24.88
N LEU A 913 -1.55 27.34 24.63
CA LEU A 913 -0.10 27.44 24.51
C LEU A 913 0.46 27.72 25.90
N GLN A 914 1.34 26.84 26.37
CA GLN A 914 1.83 26.87 27.73
C GLN A 914 2.79 28.04 27.97
N ALA A 915 2.59 28.72 29.09
CA ALA A 915 3.50 29.70 29.67
C ALA A 915 4.31 29.04 30.79
N HIS A 916 5.57 28.65 30.55
CA HIS A 916 6.39 27.96 31.55
C HIS A 916 7.82 28.50 31.65
N GLY A 917 7.96 29.79 31.96
CA GLY A 917 9.23 30.39 32.39
C GLY A 917 10.24 30.69 31.27
N SER A 918 10.20 29.94 30.18
CA SER A 918 11.14 30.04 29.05
C SER A 918 10.55 30.79 27.87
N PRO A 919 11.32 31.62 27.14
CA PRO A 919 10.80 32.29 25.98
C PRO A 919 10.58 31.30 24.81
N VAL A 920 9.40 31.36 24.19
CA VAL A 920 8.99 30.47 23.10
C VAL A 920 8.28 31.27 22.03
N ALA A 921 8.54 30.94 20.77
CA ALA A 921 7.88 31.55 19.61
C ALA A 921 7.06 30.51 18.86
N TYR A 922 5.88 30.93 18.38
CA TYR A 922 4.97 30.14 17.55
C TYR A 922 4.66 30.89 16.25
N ARG A 923 4.47 30.15 15.16
CA ARG A 923 3.96 30.71 13.88
C ARG A 923 3.22 29.64 13.08
N ASP A 924 2.58 30.08 12.00
CA ASP A 924 1.94 29.19 11.02
C ASP A 924 1.01 28.16 11.72
N VAL A 925 0.13 28.69 12.58
CA VAL A 925 -0.77 27.89 13.42
C VAL A 925 -2.07 27.65 12.65
N TYR A 926 -2.29 26.41 12.24
CA TYR A 926 -3.46 25.98 11.47
C TYR A 926 -4.19 24.84 12.16
N ILE A 927 -5.51 24.78 11.97
CA ILE A 927 -6.34 23.69 12.48
C ILE A 927 -7.35 23.24 11.44
N ARG A 928 -7.62 21.94 11.39
CA ARG A 928 -8.72 21.34 10.65
C ARG A 928 -9.56 20.54 11.63
N GLU A 929 -10.81 20.92 11.81
CA GLU A 929 -11.75 20.14 12.61
C GLU A 929 -12.15 18.87 11.87
N ILE A 930 -12.24 17.77 12.61
CA ILE A 930 -12.63 16.47 12.08
C ILE A 930 -14.08 16.22 12.49
N PRO A 931 -14.98 15.87 11.55
CA PRO A 931 -16.35 15.52 11.89
C PRO A 931 -16.42 14.43 12.95
N ARG A 932 -17.28 14.61 13.96
CA ARG A 932 -17.45 13.69 15.08
C ARG A 932 -18.91 13.30 15.27
N ALA A 933 -19.12 12.06 15.73
CA ALA A 933 -20.42 11.64 16.21
C ALA A 933 -20.80 12.42 17.48
N LYS A 934 -22.09 12.68 17.65
CA LYS A 934 -22.61 13.27 18.90
C LYS A 934 -22.44 12.24 20.02
N PRO A 935 -21.93 12.63 21.20
CA PRO A 935 -21.82 11.71 22.33
C PRO A 935 -23.18 11.10 22.70
N PHE A 936 -23.20 9.83 23.03
CA PHE A 936 -24.40 9.14 23.53
C PHE A 936 -24.77 9.66 24.92
N GLU A 937 -26.04 10.01 25.10
CA GLU A 937 -26.60 10.46 26.37
C GLU A 937 -27.71 9.52 26.83
N LEU A 938 -27.75 9.24 28.14
CA LEU A 938 -28.85 8.49 28.73
C LEU A 938 -30.17 9.27 28.61
N SER A 939 -31.24 8.55 28.31
CA SER A 939 -32.60 9.10 28.43
C SER A 939 -32.91 9.51 29.88
N ALA A 940 -33.88 10.41 30.07
CA ALA A 940 -34.32 10.81 31.41
C ALA A 940 -34.81 9.60 32.25
N ALA A 941 -35.44 8.62 31.60
CA ALA A 941 -35.86 7.38 32.23
C ALA A 941 -34.67 6.55 32.71
N GLU A 942 -33.66 6.32 31.85
CA GLU A 942 -32.47 5.55 32.22
C GLU A 942 -31.65 6.22 33.33
N LYS A 943 -31.55 7.56 33.32
CA LYS A 943 -30.93 8.33 34.41
C LYS A 943 -31.67 8.09 35.73
N LYS A 944 -33.01 8.16 35.72
CA LYS A 944 -33.85 7.89 36.90
C LYS A 944 -33.75 6.44 37.37
N GLU A 945 -33.58 5.50 36.45
CA GLU A 945 -33.39 4.08 36.74
C GLU A 945 -32.01 3.76 37.33
N GLY A 946 -31.05 4.69 37.27
CA GLY A 946 -29.71 4.52 37.80
C GLY A 946 -28.69 3.93 36.82
N PHE A 947 -28.95 4.00 35.51
CA PHE A 947 -27.94 3.64 34.51
C PHE A 947 -26.80 4.65 34.48
N LYS A 948 -25.61 4.17 34.10
CA LYS A 948 -24.40 4.94 33.83
C LYS A 948 -23.88 4.58 32.44
N VAL A 949 -23.41 5.57 31.70
CA VAL A 949 -22.75 5.35 30.41
C VAL A 949 -21.37 4.74 30.65
N LEU A 950 -21.05 3.65 29.94
CA LEU A 950 -19.72 3.06 29.91
C LEU A 950 -18.94 3.50 28.67
N PHE A 951 -19.62 3.77 27.56
CA PHE A 951 -19.02 4.32 26.35
C PHE A 951 -20.00 5.27 25.66
N ASP A 952 -19.59 6.53 25.51
CA ASP A 952 -20.39 7.59 24.90
C ASP A 952 -20.02 7.87 23.43
N GLY A 953 -19.07 7.13 22.87
CA GLY A 953 -18.55 7.37 21.52
C GLY A 953 -17.33 8.29 21.44
N THR A 954 -16.87 8.86 22.55
CA THR A 954 -15.78 9.86 22.53
C THR A 954 -14.48 9.39 23.16
N ASN A 955 -14.53 8.43 24.10
CA ASN A 955 -13.34 8.01 24.85
C ASN A 955 -13.44 6.56 25.35
N MET A 956 -12.29 5.93 25.58
CA MET A 956 -12.10 4.59 26.13
C MET A 956 -11.91 4.60 27.65
N TYR A 957 -12.30 5.68 28.35
CA TYR A 957 -11.92 5.88 29.76
C TYR A 957 -12.38 4.76 30.70
N ASN A 958 -13.54 4.14 30.47
CA ASN A 958 -14.02 3.04 31.31
C ASN A 958 -13.50 1.66 30.89
N TRP A 959 -12.58 1.60 29.93
CA TRP A 959 -12.09 0.36 29.33
C TRP A 959 -10.58 0.17 29.54
N MET A 960 -10.15 -1.08 29.56
CA MET A 960 -8.76 -1.52 29.67
C MET A 960 -8.55 -2.85 28.90
N GLY A 961 -7.34 -3.39 28.87
CA GLY A 961 -7.01 -4.57 28.07
C GLY A 961 -6.54 -4.18 26.67
N ASN A 962 -7.07 -4.80 25.62
CA ASN A 962 -6.66 -4.49 24.25
C ASN A 962 -7.31 -3.22 23.70
N THR A 963 -6.81 -2.08 24.12
CA THR A 963 -7.15 -0.78 23.53
C THR A 963 -6.34 -0.48 22.27
N THR A 964 -5.49 -1.38 21.78
CA THR A 964 -4.74 -1.16 20.54
C THR A 964 -5.57 -1.55 19.31
N ASP A 965 -6.23 -2.72 19.36
CA ASP A 965 -7.04 -3.22 18.25
C ASP A 965 -8.52 -2.85 18.38
N TYR A 966 -9.00 -2.55 19.59
CA TYR A 966 -10.30 -1.91 19.82
C TYR A 966 -10.12 -0.38 19.79
N VAL A 967 -10.58 0.23 18.70
CA VAL A 967 -10.43 1.66 18.41
C VAL A 967 -11.79 2.36 18.35
N ILE A 968 -11.80 3.69 18.38
CA ILE A 968 -13.03 4.48 18.18
C ILE A 968 -13.16 4.82 16.69
N GLU A 969 -14.25 4.37 16.08
CA GLU A 969 -14.61 4.69 14.68
C GLU A 969 -16.06 5.18 14.64
N ASP A 970 -16.26 6.41 14.17
CA ASP A 970 -17.57 7.05 13.99
C ASP A 970 -18.49 6.98 15.24
N GLY A 971 -17.88 7.12 16.42
CA GLY A 971 -18.59 7.06 17.70
C GLY A 971 -18.85 5.64 18.23
N ASN A 972 -18.26 4.61 17.62
CA ASN A 972 -18.40 3.21 18.02
C ASN A 972 -17.06 2.64 18.50
N ILE A 973 -17.08 1.69 19.45
CA ILE A 973 -15.92 0.82 19.71
C ILE A 973 -15.87 -0.18 18.56
N ALA A 974 -14.80 -0.21 17.79
CA ALA A 974 -14.60 -1.12 16.67
C ALA A 974 -13.35 -1.97 16.90
N ILE A 975 -13.47 -3.29 16.88
CA ILE A 975 -12.30 -4.17 16.80
C ILE A 975 -11.84 -4.29 15.34
N ARG A 976 -10.55 -4.04 15.11
CA ARG A 976 -9.86 -4.14 13.82
C ARG A 976 -8.63 -5.04 13.97
N PRO A 977 -8.81 -6.37 13.94
CA PRO A 977 -7.73 -7.31 14.20
C PRO A 977 -6.70 -7.27 13.05
N LYS A 978 -5.40 -7.27 13.40
CA LYS A 978 -4.33 -7.31 12.41
C LYS A 978 -4.28 -8.69 11.73
N PRO A 979 -4.30 -8.77 10.37
CA PRO A 979 -4.19 -10.04 9.67
C PRO A 979 -2.97 -10.84 10.12
N GLY A 980 -3.17 -12.12 10.46
CA GLY A 980 -2.10 -13.02 10.88
C GLY A 980 -1.62 -12.87 12.34
N LYS A 981 -2.24 -12.03 13.18
CA LYS A 981 -1.85 -11.84 14.59
C LYS A 981 -2.77 -12.50 15.64
N GLY A 982 -3.67 -13.40 15.25
CA GLY A 982 -4.54 -14.15 16.17
C GLY A 982 -5.80 -13.37 16.58
N SER A 983 -6.31 -13.64 17.79
CA SER A 983 -7.66 -13.24 18.24
C SER A 983 -7.85 -11.71 18.41
N GLY A 984 -6.75 -10.95 18.47
CA GLY A 984 -6.81 -9.51 18.72
C GLY A 984 -7.21 -9.17 20.15
N GLY A 985 -6.94 -10.03 21.15
CA GLY A 985 -7.06 -9.74 22.57
C GLY A 985 -8.46 -9.38 23.09
N ASN A 986 -8.58 -9.12 24.39
CA ASN A 986 -9.86 -8.82 25.05
C ASN A 986 -9.88 -7.37 25.58
N LEU A 987 -11.03 -6.71 25.45
CA LEU A 987 -11.29 -5.39 26.03
C LEU A 987 -12.19 -5.55 27.26
N PHE A 988 -11.80 -5.02 28.41
CA PHE A 988 -12.53 -5.16 29.68
C PHE A 988 -12.97 -3.81 30.24
N THR A 989 -14.04 -3.79 31.02
CA THR A 989 -14.38 -2.66 31.89
C THR A 989 -13.30 -2.51 32.97
N LYS A 990 -13.02 -1.28 33.40
CA LYS A 990 -12.10 -1.02 34.52
C LYS A 990 -12.62 -1.57 35.84
N ASP A 991 -13.92 -1.41 36.09
CA ASP A 991 -14.58 -1.90 37.30
C ASP A 991 -15.03 -3.36 37.16
N GLU A 992 -15.08 -4.06 38.29
CA GLU A 992 -15.77 -5.34 38.41
C GLU A 992 -17.24 -5.15 38.81
N TYR A 993 -18.09 -6.08 38.35
CA TYR A 993 -19.52 -6.10 38.65
C TYR A 993 -19.96 -7.50 39.11
N SER A 994 -20.92 -7.56 40.04
CA SER A 994 -21.50 -8.80 40.57
C SER A 994 -22.92 -9.04 40.04
N ASN A 995 -23.83 -8.12 40.36
CA ASN A 995 -25.21 -8.06 39.87
C ASN A 995 -25.38 -6.79 39.05
N PHE A 996 -25.92 -6.89 37.84
CA PHE A 996 -26.04 -5.74 36.94
C PHE A 996 -27.11 -5.91 35.88
N ILE A 997 -27.49 -4.79 35.25
CA ILE A 997 -28.16 -4.73 33.95
C ILE A 997 -27.19 -4.04 32.98
N PHE A 998 -26.72 -4.75 31.97
CA PHE A 998 -25.83 -4.21 30.93
C PHE A 998 -26.59 -4.10 29.62
N ARG A 999 -26.57 -2.91 29.01
CA ARG A 999 -27.26 -2.62 27.74
C ARG A 999 -26.24 -2.11 26.74
N PHE A 1000 -26.25 -2.68 25.55
CA PHE A 1000 -25.38 -2.25 24.47
C PHE A 1000 -26.00 -2.59 23.12
N GLU A 1001 -25.47 -1.98 22.07
CA GLU A 1001 -25.72 -2.41 20.71
C GLU A 1001 -24.43 -2.94 20.10
N PHE A 1002 -24.55 -3.96 19.26
CA PHE A 1002 -23.42 -4.52 18.52
C PHE A 1002 -23.72 -4.72 17.04
N GLN A 1003 -22.64 -4.73 16.27
CA GLN A 1003 -22.62 -4.90 14.83
C GLN A 1003 -21.38 -5.76 14.40
N LEU A 1004 -21.50 -7.09 14.32
CA LEU A 1004 -20.52 -8.13 13.91
C LEU A 1004 -19.86 -8.00 12.49
N THR A 1005 -19.52 -9.11 11.84
CA THR A 1005 -19.08 -9.29 10.43
C THR A 1005 -19.44 -10.71 9.92
N PRO A 1006 -19.29 -11.09 8.63
CA PRO A 1006 -19.60 -12.40 8.13
C PRO A 1006 -18.68 -13.40 8.79
N GLY A 1007 -19.26 -14.34 9.52
CA GLY A 1007 -18.46 -15.26 10.33
C GLY A 1007 -17.80 -14.61 11.53
N ALA A 1008 -18.25 -13.42 11.94
CA ALA A 1008 -17.68 -12.79 13.10
C ALA A 1008 -17.93 -13.58 14.37
N ASN A 1009 -16.92 -13.50 15.23
CA ASN A 1009 -16.89 -14.13 16.54
C ASN A 1009 -16.28 -13.14 17.53
N ASN A 1010 -16.97 -12.97 18.64
CA ASN A 1010 -16.58 -12.24 19.83
C ASN A 1010 -17.33 -12.84 21.03
N GLY A 1011 -17.06 -12.34 22.23
CA GLY A 1011 -17.81 -12.74 23.43
C GLY A 1011 -18.14 -11.56 24.31
N LEU A 1012 -19.27 -11.61 25.02
CA LEU A 1012 -19.47 -10.79 26.19
C LEU A 1012 -19.01 -11.57 27.42
N GLY A 1013 -17.78 -11.32 27.86
CA GLY A 1013 -17.30 -11.77 29.14
C GLY A 1013 -18.12 -11.15 30.26
N ILE A 1014 -18.65 -11.97 31.17
CA ILE A 1014 -19.27 -11.57 32.42
C ILE A 1014 -18.51 -12.19 33.59
N ARG A 1015 -18.27 -11.40 34.64
CA ARG A 1015 -17.46 -11.81 35.79
C ARG A 1015 -16.06 -12.33 35.38
N ALA A 1016 -15.53 -11.80 34.28
CA ALA A 1016 -14.28 -12.23 33.68
C ALA A 1016 -13.07 -11.77 34.53
N PRO A 1017 -12.03 -12.61 34.69
CA PRO A 1017 -10.75 -12.18 35.21
C PRO A 1017 -9.92 -11.46 34.13
N LEU A 1018 -8.91 -10.70 34.53
CA LEU A 1018 -7.98 -10.01 33.61
C LEU A 1018 -6.93 -10.94 32.98
N THR A 1019 -6.74 -12.14 33.54
CA THR A 1019 -5.75 -13.12 33.09
C THR A 1019 -6.39 -14.49 32.95
N GLY A 1020 -5.79 -15.32 32.11
CA GLY A 1020 -6.34 -16.65 31.77
C GLY A 1020 -7.37 -16.57 30.64
N ASP A 1021 -8.03 -17.70 30.40
CA ASP A 1021 -9.09 -17.80 29.41
C ASP A 1021 -10.38 -17.19 29.98
N ALA A 1022 -10.71 -15.97 29.57
CA ALA A 1022 -11.86 -15.24 30.09
C ALA A 1022 -13.21 -15.96 29.85
N ALA A 1023 -13.29 -16.85 28.85
CA ALA A 1023 -14.51 -17.61 28.58
C ALA A 1023 -14.76 -18.69 29.64
N TYR A 1024 -13.70 -19.36 30.13
CA TYR A 1024 -13.80 -20.47 31.08
C TYR A 1024 -13.46 -20.08 32.54
N GLU A 1025 -12.46 -19.22 32.74
CA GLU A 1025 -12.09 -18.67 34.05
C GLU A 1025 -13.09 -17.59 34.50
N GLY A 1026 -13.79 -16.96 33.56
CA GLY A 1026 -14.99 -16.15 33.76
C GLY A 1026 -16.23 -16.88 33.24
N MET A 1027 -17.15 -16.15 32.63
CA MET A 1027 -18.18 -16.74 31.78
C MET A 1027 -18.30 -15.88 30.52
N GLU A 1028 -18.51 -16.51 29.38
CA GLU A 1028 -18.77 -15.83 28.12
C GLU A 1028 -20.24 -16.01 27.73
N LEU A 1029 -20.91 -14.89 27.42
CA LEU A 1029 -22.12 -14.90 26.62
C LEU A 1029 -21.70 -14.71 25.17
N GLN A 1030 -21.95 -15.72 24.35
CA GLN A 1030 -21.43 -15.75 22.99
C GLN A 1030 -21.93 -14.55 22.14
N ILE A 1031 -21.05 -13.91 21.37
CA ILE A 1031 -21.37 -12.88 20.38
C ILE A 1031 -20.92 -13.37 18.99
N LEU A 1032 -21.83 -13.99 18.24
CA LEU A 1032 -21.48 -14.80 17.06
C LEU A 1032 -22.44 -14.58 15.90
N ASP A 1033 -21.89 -14.58 14.67
CA ASP A 1033 -22.69 -14.75 13.45
C ASP A 1033 -23.17 -16.21 13.34
N ASP A 1034 -24.25 -16.55 14.06
CA ASP A 1034 -24.75 -17.93 14.27
C ASP A 1034 -24.91 -18.78 13.01
N ASP A 1035 -25.22 -18.18 11.87
CA ASP A 1035 -25.49 -18.87 10.59
C ASP A 1035 -24.38 -18.61 9.54
N ALA A 1036 -23.19 -18.23 10.01
CA ALA A 1036 -21.99 -18.36 9.22
C ALA A 1036 -21.64 -19.85 9.04
N PRO A 1037 -21.31 -20.31 7.83
CA PRO A 1037 -21.13 -21.73 7.55
C PRO A 1037 -19.93 -22.35 8.27
N ILE A 1038 -18.99 -21.52 8.73
CA ILE A 1038 -17.87 -21.94 9.57
C ILE A 1038 -18.33 -22.43 10.96
N TYR A 1039 -19.54 -22.07 11.41
CA TYR A 1039 -20.10 -22.44 12.72
C TYR A 1039 -21.26 -23.47 12.63
N LYS A 1040 -21.40 -24.15 11.48
CA LYS A 1040 -22.49 -25.11 11.25
C LYS A 1040 -22.47 -26.33 12.18
N ASP A 1041 -21.28 -26.68 12.69
CA ASP A 1041 -21.04 -27.88 13.49
C ASP A 1041 -20.88 -27.57 15.00
N LEU A 1042 -21.27 -26.37 15.44
CA LEU A 1042 -21.21 -25.99 16.86
C LEU A 1042 -22.31 -26.70 17.69
N HIS A 1043 -21.99 -26.96 18.95
CA HIS A 1043 -22.97 -27.42 19.92
C HIS A 1043 -23.95 -26.29 20.30
N VAL A 1044 -25.16 -26.66 20.73
CA VAL A 1044 -26.23 -25.68 21.04
C VAL A 1044 -25.84 -24.63 22.08
N TYR A 1045 -24.91 -24.95 23.00
CA TYR A 1045 -24.40 -24.05 24.03
C TYR A 1045 -23.24 -23.14 23.56
N GLN A 1046 -22.88 -23.17 22.26
CA GLN A 1046 -21.80 -22.37 21.69
C GLN A 1046 -22.30 -21.26 20.75
N TYR A 1047 -23.62 -21.16 20.53
CA TYR A 1047 -24.26 -20.13 19.71
C TYR A 1047 -24.58 -18.86 20.51
N HIS A 1048 -24.83 -17.76 19.82
CA HIS A 1048 -25.04 -16.42 20.37
C HIS A 1048 -26.01 -16.38 21.55
N GLY A 1049 -25.67 -15.58 22.56
CA GLY A 1049 -26.43 -15.41 23.80
C GLY A 1049 -26.35 -16.58 24.78
N SER A 1050 -25.79 -17.74 24.37
CA SER A 1050 -25.56 -18.88 25.26
C SER A 1050 -24.46 -18.56 26.26
N ILE A 1051 -24.55 -19.14 27.46
CA ILE A 1051 -23.39 -19.24 28.36
C ILE A 1051 -22.49 -20.30 27.75
N TYR A 1052 -21.38 -19.86 27.16
CA TYR A 1052 -20.50 -20.70 26.35
C TYR A 1052 -20.08 -21.96 27.10
N GLY A 1053 -20.15 -23.11 26.44
CA GLY A 1053 -19.84 -24.43 27.04
C GLY A 1053 -20.87 -24.95 28.06
N THR A 1054 -21.86 -24.15 28.46
CA THR A 1054 -22.68 -24.45 29.65
C THR A 1054 -24.19 -24.48 29.38
N ILE A 1055 -24.82 -23.34 29.04
CA ILE A 1055 -26.29 -23.23 28.96
C ILE A 1055 -26.69 -22.60 27.61
N PRO A 1056 -27.45 -23.32 26.76
CA PRO A 1056 -27.85 -22.82 25.45
C PRO A 1056 -28.92 -21.71 25.55
N ALA A 1057 -28.78 -20.68 24.72
CA ALA A 1057 -29.82 -19.69 24.49
C ALA A 1057 -30.72 -20.07 23.30
N LYS A 1058 -31.87 -19.41 23.19
CA LYS A 1058 -32.74 -19.51 22.02
C LYS A 1058 -32.10 -18.76 20.85
N ARG A 1059 -32.00 -19.44 19.71
CA ARG A 1059 -31.50 -18.89 18.45
C ARG A 1059 -32.60 -18.17 17.66
N GLY A 1060 -32.20 -17.45 16.60
CA GLY A 1060 -33.11 -16.86 15.62
C GLY A 1060 -33.62 -15.45 15.95
N PHE A 1061 -33.01 -14.78 16.94
CA PHE A 1061 -33.40 -13.42 17.37
C PHE A 1061 -32.35 -12.35 17.02
N LEU A 1062 -31.19 -12.75 16.47
CA LEU A 1062 -30.25 -11.82 15.85
C LEU A 1062 -30.92 -11.18 14.64
N LYS A 1063 -30.80 -9.86 14.53
CA LYS A 1063 -31.09 -9.16 13.29
C LYS A 1063 -30.13 -9.61 12.22
N PRO A 1064 -30.39 -9.20 10.97
CA PRO A 1064 -29.35 -8.87 10.04
C PRO A 1064 -27.97 -8.74 10.67
N VAL A 1065 -27.01 -9.59 10.27
CA VAL A 1065 -25.60 -9.37 10.44
C VAL A 1065 -25.61 -8.02 9.76
N GLY A 1066 -25.29 -7.07 10.61
CA GLY A 1066 -25.44 -5.66 10.53
C GLY A 1066 -26.76 -5.24 9.99
N GLU A 1067 -27.63 -5.37 10.91
CA GLU A 1067 -28.05 -4.22 11.62
C GLU A 1067 -27.34 -4.10 12.96
N TRP A 1068 -27.56 -2.97 13.61
CA TRP A 1068 -27.33 -2.90 15.03
C TRP A 1068 -28.34 -3.80 15.78
N ASN A 1069 -27.79 -4.78 16.49
CA ASN A 1069 -28.50 -5.61 17.45
C ASN A 1069 -28.51 -4.91 18.81
N TYR A 1070 -29.65 -4.88 19.49
CA TYR A 1070 -29.75 -4.42 20.88
C TYR A 1070 -29.74 -5.61 21.83
N GLU A 1071 -28.86 -5.59 22.83
CA GLU A 1071 -28.78 -6.62 23.85
C GLU A 1071 -28.84 -6.03 25.27
N GLU A 1072 -29.70 -6.60 26.11
CA GLU A 1072 -29.78 -6.35 27.54
C GLU A 1072 -29.47 -7.65 28.29
N VAL A 1073 -28.44 -7.60 29.14
CA VAL A 1073 -28.00 -8.72 29.98
C VAL A 1073 -28.25 -8.37 31.43
N ILE A 1074 -29.04 -9.20 32.11
CA ILE A 1074 -29.35 -9.07 33.53
C ILE A 1074 -28.69 -10.22 34.29
N VAL A 1075 -27.79 -9.88 35.20
CA VAL A 1075 -27.13 -10.84 36.09
C VAL A 1075 -27.55 -10.54 37.52
N LYS A 1076 -28.12 -11.53 38.22
CA LYS A 1076 -28.54 -11.41 39.63
C LYS A 1076 -28.33 -12.72 40.39
N GLY A 1077 -27.27 -12.78 41.21
CA GLY A 1077 -26.85 -14.00 41.89
C GLY A 1077 -26.46 -15.08 40.87
N PRO A 1078 -26.99 -16.31 40.95
CA PRO A 1078 -26.75 -17.35 39.96
C PRO A 1078 -27.61 -17.18 38.69
N LYS A 1079 -28.50 -16.19 38.63
CA LYS A 1079 -29.41 -16.01 37.49
C LYS A 1079 -28.82 -15.10 36.44
N VAL A 1080 -28.88 -15.55 35.18
CA VAL A 1080 -28.43 -14.81 33.99
C VAL A 1080 -29.57 -14.78 32.99
N LYS A 1081 -29.97 -13.59 32.56
CA LYS A 1081 -31.00 -13.38 31.55
C LYS A 1081 -30.45 -12.53 30.42
N VAL A 1082 -30.69 -12.96 29.17
CA VAL A 1082 -30.29 -12.22 27.97
C VAL A 1082 -31.55 -11.89 27.18
N ILE A 1083 -31.72 -10.60 26.88
CA ILE A 1083 -32.79 -10.06 26.06
C ILE A 1083 -32.15 -9.48 24.79
N LEU A 1084 -32.42 -10.08 23.65
CA LEU A 1084 -31.92 -9.65 22.34
C LEU A 1084 -33.09 -9.11 21.51
N ASN A 1085 -32.95 -7.87 21.01
CA ASN A 1085 -33.95 -7.19 20.18
C ASN A 1085 -35.38 -7.26 20.77
N GLY A 1086 -35.49 -7.12 22.09
CA GLY A 1086 -36.76 -7.17 22.83
C GLY A 1086 -37.25 -8.57 23.21
N THR A 1087 -36.55 -9.64 22.83
CA THR A 1087 -36.93 -11.03 23.17
C THR A 1087 -35.97 -11.67 24.17
N SER A 1088 -36.52 -12.27 25.23
CA SER A 1088 -35.73 -13.07 26.19
C SER A 1088 -35.27 -14.39 25.56
N ILE A 1089 -33.99 -14.45 25.20
CA ILE A 1089 -33.37 -15.62 24.55
C ILE A 1089 -32.72 -16.58 25.56
N LEU A 1090 -32.32 -16.07 26.72
CA LEU A 1090 -31.81 -16.87 27.82
C LEU A 1090 -32.46 -16.40 29.12
N ASP A 1091 -32.87 -17.33 29.97
CA ASP A 1091 -33.29 -17.10 31.37
C ASP A 1091 -32.81 -18.32 32.18
N ALA A 1092 -31.57 -18.23 32.65
CA ALA A 1092 -30.80 -19.36 33.17
C ALA A 1092 -30.52 -19.21 34.67
N ASP A 1093 -30.45 -20.35 35.37
CA ASP A 1093 -29.98 -20.45 36.76
C ASP A 1093 -28.75 -21.37 36.82
N LEU A 1094 -27.62 -20.80 37.21
CA LEU A 1094 -26.32 -21.49 37.24
C LEU A 1094 -26.20 -22.53 38.36
N THR A 1095 -27.18 -22.67 39.25
CA THR A 1095 -27.07 -23.53 40.44
C THR A 1095 -26.72 -24.98 40.10
N ASP A 1096 -27.30 -25.53 39.03
CA ASP A 1096 -27.01 -26.91 38.62
C ASP A 1096 -25.61 -27.05 37.99
N ALA A 1097 -25.25 -26.13 37.09
CA ALA A 1097 -23.93 -26.09 36.45
C ALA A 1097 -22.80 -25.86 37.49
N ARG A 1098 -23.03 -25.05 38.52
CA ARG A 1098 -22.09 -24.86 39.65
C ARG A 1098 -21.82 -26.17 40.41
N LYS A 1099 -22.83 -27.05 40.50
CA LYS A 1099 -22.72 -28.32 41.23
C LYS A 1099 -22.14 -29.44 40.37
N ASN A 1100 -22.56 -29.51 39.11
CA ASN A 1100 -22.31 -30.66 38.23
C ASN A 1100 -21.27 -30.40 37.14
N GLY A 1101 -20.80 -29.15 36.98
CA GLY A 1101 -19.86 -28.76 35.92
C GLY A 1101 -20.55 -28.25 34.65
N ALA A 1102 -19.75 -27.79 33.68
CA ALA A 1102 -20.23 -27.31 32.38
C ALA A 1102 -20.68 -28.47 31.48
N ALA A 1103 -21.60 -28.19 30.56
CA ALA A 1103 -22.20 -29.19 29.68
C ALA A 1103 -21.20 -29.77 28.65
N ASP A 1104 -20.16 -29.01 28.30
CA ASP A 1104 -19.07 -29.43 27.42
C ASP A 1104 -18.03 -30.35 28.10
N GLY A 1105 -18.17 -30.58 29.41
CA GLY A 1105 -17.27 -31.41 30.22
C GLY A 1105 -15.93 -30.75 30.54
N GLN A 1106 -15.70 -29.49 30.13
CA GLN A 1106 -14.49 -28.76 30.44
C GLN A 1106 -14.50 -28.22 31.87
N LYS A 1107 -13.32 -28.00 32.43
CA LYS A 1107 -13.20 -27.28 33.71
C LYS A 1107 -13.56 -25.81 33.48
N HIS A 1108 -14.60 -25.33 34.16
CA HIS A 1108 -15.11 -23.98 34.00
C HIS A 1108 -15.14 -23.23 35.35
N PRO A 1109 -13.97 -22.79 35.87
CA PRO A 1109 -13.89 -22.16 37.20
C PRO A 1109 -14.80 -20.94 37.37
N GLY A 1110 -15.06 -20.20 36.30
CA GLY A 1110 -15.85 -18.98 36.38
C GLY A 1110 -17.33 -19.17 36.66
N LEU A 1111 -17.87 -20.40 36.56
CA LEU A 1111 -19.21 -20.72 37.06
C LEU A 1111 -19.34 -20.40 38.56
N MET A 1112 -18.25 -20.53 39.32
CA MET A 1112 -18.19 -20.26 40.76
C MET A 1112 -17.88 -18.80 41.10
N ARG A 1113 -17.67 -17.93 40.10
CA ARG A 1113 -17.40 -16.51 40.34
C ARG A 1113 -18.68 -15.73 40.57
N ASP A 1114 -18.64 -14.85 41.57
CA ASP A 1114 -19.74 -13.95 41.91
C ASP A 1114 -19.46 -12.48 41.51
N SER A 1115 -18.21 -12.16 41.13
CA SER A 1115 -17.81 -10.86 40.56
C SER A 1115 -16.67 -10.99 39.54
N GLY A 1116 -16.53 -9.97 38.71
CA GLY A 1116 -15.41 -9.78 37.79
C GLY A 1116 -15.73 -8.72 36.75
N HIS A 1117 -14.86 -8.56 35.76
CA HIS A 1117 -15.03 -7.56 34.70
C HIS A 1117 -16.13 -7.97 33.72
N ILE A 1118 -16.67 -6.97 33.02
CA ILE A 1118 -17.41 -7.18 31.77
C ILE A 1118 -16.42 -6.95 30.63
N GLY A 1119 -16.45 -7.73 29.56
CA GLY A 1119 -15.52 -7.52 28.46
C GLY A 1119 -16.02 -7.99 27.11
N PHE A 1120 -15.44 -7.42 26.06
CA PHE A 1120 -15.55 -7.93 24.70
C PHE A 1120 -14.35 -8.82 24.41
N LEU A 1121 -14.61 -10.11 24.22
CA LEU A 1121 -13.62 -11.16 24.07
C LEU A 1121 -13.34 -11.38 22.57
N GLY A 1122 -12.27 -10.76 22.07
CA GLY A 1122 -11.98 -10.74 20.64
C GLY A 1122 -11.54 -12.09 20.09
N HIS A 1123 -12.16 -12.52 18.98
CA HIS A 1123 -11.81 -13.74 18.23
C HIS A 1123 -11.38 -13.48 16.78
N GLY A 1124 -10.63 -12.40 16.55
CA GLY A 1124 -9.98 -12.11 15.28
C GLY A 1124 -10.93 -11.64 14.18
N SER A 1125 -12.17 -11.29 14.54
CA SER A 1125 -13.20 -10.79 13.63
C SER A 1125 -13.51 -9.31 13.90
N PRO A 1126 -13.75 -8.50 12.86
CA PRO A 1126 -14.26 -7.15 13.06
C PRO A 1126 -15.67 -7.17 13.66
N VAL A 1127 -15.90 -6.37 14.69
CA VAL A 1127 -17.19 -6.14 15.36
C VAL A 1127 -17.20 -4.70 15.83
N GLN A 1128 -18.37 -4.07 15.85
CA GLN A 1128 -18.57 -2.74 16.43
C GLN A 1128 -19.56 -2.79 17.59
N PHE A 1129 -19.40 -1.89 18.55
CA PHE A 1129 -20.24 -1.76 19.74
C PHE A 1129 -20.56 -0.29 20.00
N ARG A 1130 -21.78 0.02 20.43
CA ARG A 1130 -22.20 1.39 20.77
C ARG A 1130 -23.29 1.42 21.84
N ASN A 1131 -23.65 2.63 22.28
CA ASN A 1131 -24.70 2.89 23.26
C ASN A 1131 -24.54 2.05 24.55
N ILE A 1132 -23.30 1.91 25.02
CA ILE A 1132 -22.94 0.97 26.09
C ILE A 1132 -23.17 1.60 27.46
N ARG A 1133 -24.01 0.97 28.28
CA ARG A 1133 -24.42 1.49 29.60
C ARG A 1133 -24.74 0.37 30.57
N ILE A 1134 -24.57 0.65 31.86
CA ILE A 1134 -24.76 -0.33 32.92
C ILE A 1134 -25.54 0.26 34.09
N LYS A 1135 -26.38 -0.56 34.70
CA LYS A 1135 -26.97 -0.34 36.02
C LYS A 1135 -26.41 -1.38 36.97
N ASP A 1136 -25.59 -0.93 37.90
CA ASP A 1136 -25.05 -1.77 38.97
C ASP A 1136 -26.16 -2.07 39.99
N LEU A 1137 -26.44 -3.35 40.22
CA LEU A 1137 -27.43 -3.84 41.19
C LEU A 1137 -26.78 -4.41 42.46
N GLY A 1138 -25.44 -4.45 42.51
CA GLY A 1138 -24.68 -4.98 43.64
C GLY A 1138 -24.33 -3.93 44.70
N LYS A 1139 -24.58 -2.66 44.42
CA LYS A 1139 -24.29 -1.52 45.30
C LYS A 1139 -25.54 -0.94 45.95
#